data_AF-A0A917QMQ6-F1
#
_entry.id   AF-A0A917QMQ6-F1
#
_cell.length_a   1.000
_cell.length_b   1.000
_cell.length_c   1.000
_cell.angle_alpha   90.00
_cell.angle_beta   90.00
_cell.angle_gamma   90.00
#
_symmetry.space_group_name_H-M   'P 1'
#
loop_
_entity.id
_entity.type
_entity.pdbx_description
1 polymer ?
#
loop_
_entity_poly.entity_id
_entity_poly.type
_entity_poly.pdbx_seq_one_letter_code
_entity_poly.pdbx_strand_id
1 'polypeptide(L)'
;MHTASRSRVLFGAGTVRRVREEAERLGAFRVLLLSDGSPALRKDTERLREDLGDLVAAEFDGAAMHTPVEVTERVLELVRDQGVDCLVAIGGGSTTGLSKALAVRTDLPQLIVPTTYAGSEVTPVLGETVDGRKTTRSSPAILPETVVYDVELTLGLPVTASVTSGVNALAHAVEALYSPDADPVTDAMALEAVAAIARALPAVHDDPSDVEARAELLQAAWLAGVCLGAVGMGLHHKLCHTLGGTFGLPHAETHTVVLPHAMAYNAPAAPEAMERIARALGVDDAPTGVFDLIHRVGGPTSLRDLGMTEADLDHAAELATAQPYPNPRELTRAGIADLLRDAWQGNRPAVSAADPLSPLTDEVVASFDGCANPRLRQLLTDLARTLHAYTIRNDLTPQEWQQAIAFLTEAGHITTDTRQEFILLSDTLGVSSVVDALANSRTPDTTSSAILGPFYVAGPPAAEHGSDIAGGFTGTPLWSDIKVTDPEGKPVAGAVVDVWQSNEDGFYDVQLPDLDGPVLRARFTTDADGRFTFWSILPSEYPIPDDGPVGRMLSAVGRHPYRAPHVHFLINAPGHQPLITQLFVRGGAYLDGAPGQRDAVFGVKDDLITDFTPRTGPTPDGRAVDGEWRLLEFTFRIARLGH
;
A
#
# COMPACT_ATOMS: atom_id res chain seq x y z
N MET A 1 -2.90 -19.42 -15.05
CA MET A 1 -2.08 -20.50 -15.64
C MET A 1 -1.59 -21.33 -14.47
N HIS A 2 -1.86 -22.63 -14.42
CA HIS A 2 -1.46 -23.48 -13.28
C HIS A 2 -0.40 -24.49 -13.72
N THR A 3 0.67 -24.63 -12.95
CA THR A 3 1.72 -25.63 -13.18
C THR A 3 1.80 -26.57 -11.98
N ALA A 4 1.46 -27.84 -12.19
CA ALA A 4 1.53 -28.84 -11.13
C ALA A 4 2.98 -29.32 -10.93
N SER A 5 3.47 -29.21 -9.70
CA SER A 5 4.77 -29.73 -9.28
C SER A 5 4.74 -31.26 -9.14
N ARG A 6 5.81 -31.95 -9.55
CA ARG A 6 5.93 -33.41 -9.40
C ARG A 6 6.44 -33.74 -7.99
N SER A 7 5.54 -34.14 -7.10
CA SER A 7 5.88 -34.74 -5.81
C SER A 7 4.93 -35.90 -5.52
N ARG A 8 5.43 -36.96 -4.86
CA ARG A 8 4.63 -38.11 -4.43
C ARG A 8 4.30 -37.98 -2.95
N VAL A 9 3.03 -38.09 -2.61
CA VAL A 9 2.56 -37.97 -1.21
C VAL A 9 1.96 -39.28 -0.74
N LEU A 10 2.41 -39.75 0.43
CA LEU A 10 1.76 -40.80 1.22
C LEU A 10 1.18 -40.14 2.46
N PHE A 11 -0.11 -40.35 2.72
CA PHE A 11 -0.81 -39.72 3.83
C PHE A 11 -1.62 -40.75 4.62
N GLY A 12 -1.53 -40.71 5.94
CA GLY A 12 -2.37 -41.51 6.84
C GLY A 12 -1.69 -41.81 8.18
N ALA A 13 -2.38 -42.53 9.05
CA ALA A 13 -1.77 -43.02 10.29
C ALA A 13 -0.89 -44.26 10.02
N GLY A 14 0.32 -44.29 10.57
CA GLY A 14 1.25 -45.41 10.47
C GLY A 14 1.95 -45.54 9.11
N THR A 15 1.85 -44.53 8.23
CA THR A 15 2.52 -44.48 6.92
C THR A 15 4.04 -44.43 7.03
N VAL A 16 4.61 -44.04 8.17
CA VAL A 16 6.07 -44.03 8.42
C VAL A 16 6.68 -45.42 8.20
N ARG A 17 5.91 -46.49 8.40
CA ARG A 17 6.33 -47.88 8.15
C ARG A 17 6.62 -48.18 6.67
N ARG A 18 6.19 -47.29 5.77
CA ARG A 18 6.41 -47.39 4.32
C ARG A 18 7.63 -46.58 3.85
N VAL A 19 8.34 -45.89 4.74
CA VAL A 19 9.51 -45.08 4.36
C VAL A 19 10.60 -45.94 3.70
N ARG A 20 10.84 -47.16 4.18
CA ARG A 20 11.77 -48.10 3.53
C ARG A 20 11.34 -48.45 2.10
N GLU A 21 10.07 -48.81 1.91
CA GLU A 21 9.51 -49.11 0.58
C GLU A 21 9.69 -47.93 -0.38
N GLU A 22 9.46 -46.71 0.10
CA GLU A 22 9.60 -45.50 -0.72
C GLU A 22 11.07 -45.14 -1.00
N ALA A 23 12.00 -45.39 -0.06
CA ALA A 23 13.44 -45.25 -0.31
C ALA A 23 13.91 -46.25 -1.39
N GLU A 24 13.51 -47.52 -1.27
CA GLU A 24 13.80 -48.56 -2.28
C GLU A 24 13.18 -48.21 -3.64
N ARG A 25 11.98 -47.63 -3.67
CA ARG A 25 11.33 -47.14 -4.91
C ARG A 25 12.12 -46.01 -5.58
N LEU A 26 12.80 -45.16 -4.80
CA LEU A 26 13.72 -44.14 -5.30
C LEU A 26 15.08 -44.71 -5.74
N GLY A 27 15.30 -46.02 -5.57
CA GLY A 27 16.54 -46.70 -5.90
C GLY A 27 17.63 -46.55 -4.84
N ALA A 28 17.27 -46.13 -3.62
CA ALA A 28 18.21 -45.93 -2.54
C ALA A 28 18.76 -47.24 -1.99
N PHE A 29 20.06 -47.29 -1.76
CA PHE A 29 20.75 -48.38 -1.06
C PHE A 29 21.62 -47.86 0.10
N ARG A 30 21.85 -46.54 0.20
CA ARG A 30 22.64 -45.86 1.23
C ARG A 30 22.02 -44.51 1.63
N VAL A 31 21.13 -44.55 2.60
CA VAL A 31 20.40 -43.40 3.13
C VAL A 31 21.23 -42.67 4.20
N LEU A 32 21.17 -41.33 4.14
CA LEU A 32 21.45 -40.46 5.28
C LEU A 32 20.13 -40.13 6.00
N LEU A 33 20.01 -40.55 7.25
CA LEU A 33 18.88 -40.20 8.11
C LEU A 33 19.16 -38.87 8.83
N LEU A 34 18.32 -37.87 8.57
CA LEU A 34 18.40 -36.52 9.12
C LEU A 34 17.32 -36.31 10.18
N SER A 35 17.69 -35.74 11.32
CA SER A 35 16.77 -35.27 12.35
C SER A 35 17.29 -34.00 13.04
N ASP A 36 16.48 -33.41 13.92
CA ASP A 36 16.84 -32.25 14.75
C ASP A 36 17.30 -32.64 16.17
N GLY A 37 17.40 -33.95 16.45
CA GLY A 37 17.83 -34.46 17.75
C GLY A 37 16.85 -34.16 18.90
N SER A 38 15.63 -33.68 18.58
CA SER A 38 14.66 -33.30 19.59
C SER A 38 14.27 -34.51 20.45
N PRO A 39 14.20 -34.36 21.79
CA PRO A 39 13.82 -35.45 22.68
C PRO A 39 12.42 -36.02 22.39
N ALA A 40 11.52 -35.19 21.86
CA ALA A 40 10.16 -35.58 21.51
C ALA A 40 10.11 -36.58 20.36
N LEU A 41 11.02 -36.48 19.37
CA LEU A 41 11.05 -37.35 18.19
C LEU A 41 12.02 -38.53 18.33
N ARG A 42 12.86 -38.57 19.37
CA ARG A 42 13.92 -39.59 19.50
C ARG A 42 13.43 -41.01 19.28
N LYS A 43 12.32 -41.40 19.93
CA LYS A 43 11.76 -42.74 19.83
C LYS A 43 11.28 -43.06 18.40
N ASP A 44 10.69 -42.09 17.73
CA ASP A 44 10.18 -42.25 16.37
C ASP A 44 11.32 -42.29 15.35
N THR A 45 12.36 -41.47 15.54
CA THR A 45 13.60 -41.53 14.75
C THR A 45 14.32 -42.86 14.92
N GLU A 46 14.44 -43.36 16.16
CA GLU A 46 15.03 -44.69 16.44
C GLU A 46 14.24 -45.81 15.75
N ARG A 47 12.91 -45.76 15.79
CA ARG A 47 12.04 -46.72 15.11
C ARG A 47 12.19 -46.63 13.60
N LEU A 48 12.23 -45.43 13.03
CA LEU A 48 12.44 -45.23 11.59
C LEU A 48 13.82 -45.75 11.16
N ARG A 49 14.87 -45.52 11.96
CA ARG A 49 16.20 -46.07 11.74
C ARG A 49 16.17 -47.61 11.72
N GLU A 50 15.43 -48.24 12.64
CA GLU A 50 15.24 -49.70 12.66
C GLU A 50 14.49 -50.21 11.42
N ASP A 51 13.42 -49.53 11.02
CA ASP A 51 12.61 -49.88 9.85
C ASP A 51 13.44 -49.76 8.55
N LEU A 52 14.27 -48.71 8.42
CA LEU A 52 15.21 -48.55 7.32
C LEU A 52 16.31 -49.62 7.33
N GLY A 53 16.74 -50.06 8.50
CA GLY A 53 17.66 -51.18 8.69
C GLY A 53 19.01 -50.97 7.99
N ASP A 54 19.35 -51.87 7.09
CA ASP A 54 20.60 -51.90 6.34
C ASP A 54 20.74 -50.79 5.29
N LEU A 55 19.67 -50.05 4.99
CA LEU A 55 19.77 -48.87 4.13
C LEU A 55 20.47 -47.69 4.81
N VAL A 56 20.49 -47.63 6.15
CA VAL A 56 21.08 -46.48 6.86
C VAL A 56 22.61 -46.53 6.76
N ALA A 57 23.17 -45.65 5.94
CA ALA A 57 24.62 -45.49 5.78
C ALA A 57 25.21 -44.48 6.77
N ALA A 58 24.41 -43.48 7.17
CA ALA A 58 24.83 -42.42 8.07
C ALA A 58 23.60 -41.80 8.77
N GLU A 59 23.85 -41.19 9.93
CA GLU A 59 22.84 -40.46 10.69
C GLU A 59 23.37 -39.07 11.07
N PHE A 60 22.50 -38.08 11.08
CA PHE A 60 22.82 -36.74 11.55
C PHE A 60 21.61 -36.13 12.27
N ASP A 61 21.78 -35.80 13.54
CA ASP A 61 20.74 -35.29 14.45
C ASP A 61 20.91 -33.81 14.82
N GLY A 62 21.79 -33.10 14.11
CA GLY A 62 22.15 -31.71 14.41
C GLY A 62 21.50 -30.68 13.50
N ALA A 63 20.32 -30.94 12.92
CA ALA A 63 19.64 -29.94 12.08
C ALA A 63 19.32 -28.68 12.89
N ALA A 64 19.70 -27.52 12.38
CA ALA A 64 19.61 -26.24 13.09
C ALA A 64 18.61 -25.29 12.43
N MET A 65 18.03 -24.40 13.24
CA MET A 65 17.13 -23.35 12.75
C MET A 65 17.83 -22.48 11.70
N HIS A 66 17.07 -22.09 10.67
CA HIS A 66 17.53 -21.27 9.54
C HIS A 66 18.65 -21.86 8.67
N THR A 67 18.91 -23.16 8.80
CA THR A 67 19.84 -23.92 7.95
C THR A 67 21.18 -23.19 7.73
N PRO A 68 22.03 -23.09 8.77
CA PRO A 68 23.36 -22.49 8.64
C PRO A 68 24.20 -23.26 7.62
N VAL A 69 24.91 -22.55 6.74
CA VAL A 69 25.72 -23.20 5.70
C VAL A 69 26.84 -24.05 6.31
N GLU A 70 27.37 -23.68 7.47
CA GLU A 70 28.42 -24.43 8.17
C GLU A 70 27.93 -25.83 8.58
N VAL A 71 26.67 -25.94 8.98
CA VAL A 71 26.04 -27.24 9.29
C VAL A 71 25.88 -28.05 8.01
N THR A 72 25.46 -27.40 6.91
CA THR A 72 25.30 -28.05 5.60
C THR A 72 26.63 -28.61 5.09
N GLU A 73 27.71 -27.83 5.13
CA GLU A 73 29.03 -28.24 4.66
C GLU A 73 29.58 -29.45 5.44
N ARG A 74 29.40 -29.45 6.77
CA ARG A 74 29.77 -30.61 7.61
C ARG A 74 29.02 -31.88 7.19
N VAL A 75 27.75 -31.77 6.84
CA VAL A 75 26.96 -32.93 6.43
C VAL A 75 27.27 -33.34 4.99
N LEU A 76 27.68 -32.43 4.11
CA LEU A 76 28.17 -32.78 2.76
C LEU A 76 29.45 -33.62 2.80
N GLU A 77 30.31 -33.42 3.79
CA GLU A 77 31.47 -34.31 4.02
C GLU A 77 31.00 -35.72 4.37
N LEU A 78 30.05 -35.84 5.31
CA LEU A 78 29.45 -37.12 5.68
C LEU A 78 28.77 -37.83 4.50
N VAL A 79 28.02 -37.09 3.66
CA VAL A 79 27.39 -37.61 2.43
C VAL A 79 28.44 -38.22 1.50
N ARG A 80 29.57 -37.52 1.29
CA ARG A 80 30.66 -37.99 0.42
C ARG A 80 31.38 -39.20 1.00
N ASP A 81 31.78 -39.13 2.27
CA ASP A 81 32.56 -40.19 2.94
C ASP A 81 31.78 -41.49 3.08
N GLN A 82 30.47 -41.38 3.30
CA GLN A 82 29.59 -42.53 3.44
C GLN A 82 28.93 -42.95 2.12
N GLY A 83 29.23 -42.29 0.99
CA GLY A 83 28.66 -42.64 -0.32
C GLY A 83 27.13 -42.71 -0.29
N VAL A 84 26.50 -41.70 0.31
CA VAL A 84 25.05 -41.61 0.47
C VAL A 84 24.40 -41.34 -0.90
N ASP A 85 23.27 -42.00 -1.17
CA ASP A 85 22.50 -41.92 -2.41
C ASP A 85 21.06 -41.41 -2.22
N CYS A 86 20.62 -41.20 -0.99
CA CYS A 86 19.29 -40.69 -0.67
C CYS A 86 19.25 -40.02 0.70
N LEU A 87 18.43 -38.98 0.81
CA LEU A 87 18.21 -38.22 2.04
C LEU A 87 16.85 -38.58 2.62
N VAL A 88 16.82 -39.10 3.85
CA VAL A 88 15.56 -39.32 4.60
C VAL A 88 15.54 -38.35 5.77
N ALA A 89 14.57 -37.44 5.79
CA ALA A 89 14.49 -36.39 6.82
C ALA A 89 13.23 -36.53 7.66
N ILE A 90 13.38 -36.72 8.97
CA ILE A 90 12.27 -36.74 9.94
C ILE A 90 12.35 -35.51 10.84
N GLY A 91 11.29 -34.70 10.86
CA GLY A 91 11.23 -33.50 11.69
C GLY A 91 10.44 -32.36 11.07
N GLY A 92 10.66 -31.15 11.59
CA GLY A 92 10.01 -29.94 11.11
C GLY A 92 10.73 -29.25 9.93
N GLY A 93 10.45 -27.96 9.77
CA GLY A 93 11.00 -27.14 8.69
C GLY A 93 12.53 -27.05 8.66
N SER A 94 13.21 -27.06 9.82
CA SER A 94 14.68 -27.03 9.91
C SER A 94 15.34 -28.28 9.32
N THR A 95 14.81 -29.47 9.64
CA THR A 95 15.30 -30.75 9.10
C THR A 95 15.05 -30.83 7.59
N THR A 96 13.86 -30.42 7.15
CA THR A 96 13.52 -30.32 5.72
C THR A 96 14.44 -29.34 5.00
N GLY A 97 14.74 -28.19 5.61
CA GLY A 97 15.67 -27.19 5.07
C GLY A 97 17.09 -27.73 4.89
N LEU A 98 17.60 -28.51 5.86
CA LEU A 98 18.89 -29.19 5.72
C LEU A 98 18.89 -30.20 4.58
N SER A 99 17.84 -31.04 4.48
CA SER A 99 17.69 -31.98 3.35
C SER A 99 17.74 -31.26 2.01
N LYS A 100 17.00 -30.16 1.87
CA LYS A 100 16.97 -29.31 0.67
C LYS A 100 18.33 -28.71 0.35
N ALA A 101 19.05 -28.24 1.37
CA ALA A 101 20.37 -27.65 1.21
C ALA A 101 21.42 -28.66 0.72
N LEU A 102 21.29 -29.93 1.14
CA LEU A 102 22.09 -31.03 0.63
C LEU A 102 21.68 -31.37 -0.80
N ALA A 103 20.39 -31.60 -1.05
CA ALA A 103 19.86 -31.99 -2.36
C ALA A 103 20.23 -31.00 -3.47
N VAL A 104 20.09 -29.69 -3.24
CA VAL A 104 20.46 -28.68 -4.25
C VAL A 104 21.95 -28.67 -4.59
N ARG A 105 22.81 -29.26 -3.74
CA ARG A 105 24.26 -29.37 -3.94
C ARG A 105 24.70 -30.74 -4.46
N THR A 106 23.91 -31.78 -4.23
CA THR A 106 24.29 -33.17 -4.53
C THR A 106 23.40 -33.86 -5.56
N ASP A 107 22.25 -33.29 -5.89
CA ASP A 107 21.21 -33.89 -6.74
C ASP A 107 20.65 -35.22 -6.19
N LEU A 108 20.77 -35.43 -4.87
CA LEU A 108 20.26 -36.63 -4.22
C LEU A 108 18.75 -36.54 -3.97
N PRO A 109 18.01 -37.64 -4.18
CA PRO A 109 16.57 -37.69 -3.92
C PRO A 109 16.27 -37.56 -2.43
N GLN A 110 15.16 -36.90 -2.14
CA GLN A 110 14.67 -36.56 -0.81
C GLN A 110 13.38 -37.31 -0.49
N LEU A 111 13.34 -37.90 0.70
CA LEU A 111 12.16 -38.44 1.33
C LEU A 111 11.94 -37.71 2.65
N ILE A 112 10.88 -36.91 2.74
CA ILE A 112 10.58 -36.09 3.92
C ILE A 112 9.44 -36.71 4.73
N VAL A 113 9.64 -36.82 6.03
CA VAL A 113 8.66 -37.27 7.04
C VAL A 113 8.37 -36.07 7.96
N PRO A 114 7.47 -35.16 7.56
CA PRO A 114 7.18 -33.95 8.32
C PRO A 114 6.47 -34.26 9.63
N THR A 115 6.88 -33.59 10.70
CA THR A 115 6.29 -33.74 12.05
C THR A 115 5.67 -32.44 12.58
N THR A 116 5.65 -31.39 11.76
CA THR A 116 5.04 -30.09 12.05
C THR A 116 4.22 -29.61 10.85
N TYR A 117 3.58 -28.45 10.97
CA TYR A 117 2.70 -27.88 9.95
C TYR A 117 3.39 -26.81 9.10
N ALA A 118 4.71 -26.91 8.90
CA ALA A 118 5.48 -25.85 8.23
C ALA A 118 5.22 -25.77 6.71
N GLY A 119 4.93 -26.91 6.06
CA GLY A 119 4.66 -27.00 4.63
C GLY A 119 5.90 -26.97 3.73
N SER A 120 7.12 -26.89 4.30
CA SER A 120 8.37 -26.82 3.53
C SER A 120 8.57 -28.03 2.61
N GLU A 121 8.12 -29.19 3.03
CA GLU A 121 8.25 -30.48 2.35
C GLU A 121 7.63 -30.53 0.94
N VAL A 122 6.76 -29.58 0.59
CA VAL A 122 6.13 -29.47 -0.73
C VAL A 122 6.45 -28.16 -1.45
N THR A 123 7.50 -27.44 -1.04
CA THR A 123 7.94 -26.20 -1.69
C THR A 123 9.29 -26.32 -2.38
N PRO A 124 9.50 -25.64 -3.52
CA PRO A 124 10.80 -25.53 -4.18
C PRO A 124 11.70 -24.46 -3.53
N VAL A 125 11.36 -23.97 -2.34
CA VAL A 125 12.03 -22.84 -1.67
C VAL A 125 12.99 -23.33 -0.59
N LEU A 126 14.18 -22.74 -0.55
CA LEU A 126 15.20 -22.97 0.47
C LEU A 126 15.68 -21.63 1.03
N GLY A 127 15.65 -21.50 2.36
CA GLY A 127 16.30 -20.41 3.08
C GLY A 127 17.56 -20.90 3.79
N GLU A 128 18.68 -20.22 3.63
CA GLU A 128 19.98 -20.56 4.24
C GLU A 128 20.57 -19.35 4.93
N THR A 129 21.30 -19.56 6.03
CA THR A 129 22.03 -18.49 6.72
C THR A 129 23.51 -18.56 6.37
N VAL A 130 24.05 -17.46 5.86
CA VAL A 130 25.48 -17.27 5.52
C VAL A 130 25.97 -16.02 6.23
N ASP A 131 27.02 -16.12 7.05
CA ASP A 131 27.59 -14.98 7.79
C ASP A 131 26.53 -14.19 8.59
N GLY A 132 25.58 -14.90 9.20
CA GLY A 132 24.47 -14.31 9.96
C GLY A 132 23.36 -13.68 9.11
N ARG A 133 23.43 -13.74 7.77
CA ARG A 133 22.39 -13.23 6.87
C ARG A 133 21.62 -14.38 6.22
N LYS A 134 20.30 -14.34 6.36
CA LYS A 134 19.40 -15.29 5.68
C LYS A 134 19.24 -14.92 4.21
N THR A 135 19.53 -15.86 3.32
CA THR A 135 19.27 -15.77 1.88
C THR A 135 18.20 -16.79 1.49
N THR A 136 17.48 -16.57 0.39
CA THR A 136 16.43 -17.48 -0.08
C THR A 136 16.58 -17.72 -1.57
N ARG A 137 16.42 -18.98 -2.00
CA ARG A 137 16.44 -19.40 -3.40
C ARG A 137 15.25 -20.31 -3.68
N SER A 138 14.80 -20.33 -4.93
CA SER A 138 13.76 -21.24 -5.41
C SER A 138 14.25 -21.97 -6.65
N SER A 139 14.04 -23.29 -6.72
CA SER A 139 14.46 -24.14 -7.83
C SER A 139 13.69 -25.47 -7.80
N PRO A 140 13.32 -26.04 -8.96
CA PRO A 140 12.74 -27.39 -9.02
C PRO A 140 13.60 -28.45 -8.34
N ALA A 141 14.94 -28.31 -8.35
CA ALA A 141 15.87 -29.24 -7.71
C ALA A 141 15.82 -29.22 -6.17
N ILE A 142 15.09 -28.26 -5.58
CA ILE A 142 14.90 -28.17 -4.12
C ILE A 142 13.66 -28.98 -3.69
N LEU A 143 12.68 -29.16 -4.58
CA LEU A 143 11.41 -29.78 -4.24
C LEU A 143 11.61 -31.28 -3.91
N PRO A 144 11.16 -31.75 -2.75
CA PRO A 144 11.27 -33.17 -2.41
C PRO A 144 10.46 -34.11 -3.31
N GLU A 145 11.07 -35.25 -3.66
CA GLU A 145 10.48 -36.28 -4.51
C GLU A 145 9.35 -37.04 -3.83
N THR A 146 9.51 -37.35 -2.54
CA THR A 146 8.52 -38.08 -1.75
C THR A 146 8.29 -37.44 -0.38
N VAL A 147 7.03 -37.32 0.01
CA VAL A 147 6.61 -36.88 1.34
C VAL A 147 5.74 -37.96 1.97
N VAL A 148 6.05 -38.32 3.21
CA VAL A 148 5.30 -39.30 4.01
C VAL A 148 4.73 -38.60 5.22
N TYR A 149 3.47 -38.15 5.11
CA TYR A 149 2.71 -37.61 6.22
C TYR A 149 2.18 -38.75 7.07
N ASP A 150 2.78 -38.94 8.26
CA ASP A 150 2.26 -39.86 9.28
C ASP A 150 1.62 -39.06 10.43
N VAL A 151 0.31 -39.25 10.59
CA VAL A 151 -0.48 -38.57 11.62
C VAL A 151 0.03 -38.90 13.03
N GLU A 152 0.49 -40.13 13.27
CA GLU A 152 0.95 -40.58 14.60
C GLU A 152 2.15 -39.75 15.09
N LEU A 153 2.99 -39.25 14.17
CA LEU A 153 4.18 -38.46 14.49
C LEU A 153 3.86 -37.02 14.93
N THR A 154 2.62 -36.58 14.75
CA THR A 154 2.17 -35.24 15.20
C THR A 154 1.56 -35.27 16.60
N LEU A 155 1.22 -36.45 17.15
CA LEU A 155 0.62 -36.58 18.48
C LEU A 155 1.54 -36.11 19.61
N GLY A 156 2.86 -36.22 19.40
CA GLY A 156 3.89 -35.73 20.33
C GLY A 156 4.19 -34.23 20.22
N LEU A 157 3.64 -33.52 19.23
CA LEU A 157 3.88 -32.09 19.04
C LEU A 157 3.15 -31.28 20.13
N PRO A 158 3.86 -30.45 20.92
CA PRO A 158 3.22 -29.63 21.95
C PRO A 158 2.10 -28.76 21.39
N VAL A 159 1.06 -28.51 22.18
CA VAL A 159 -0.11 -27.70 21.76
C VAL A 159 0.31 -26.32 21.28
N THR A 160 1.21 -25.64 22.01
CA THR A 160 1.70 -24.31 21.64
C THR A 160 2.38 -24.30 20.26
N ALA A 161 3.25 -25.27 19.99
CA ALA A 161 3.90 -25.44 18.69
C ALA A 161 2.91 -25.84 17.59
N SER A 162 1.88 -26.61 17.94
CA SER A 162 0.80 -27.01 17.02
C SER A 162 -0.01 -25.80 16.57
N VAL A 163 -0.32 -24.91 17.51
CA VAL A 163 -1.03 -23.64 17.26
C VAL A 163 -0.20 -22.74 16.36
N THR A 164 1.03 -22.39 16.75
CA THR A 164 1.82 -21.42 15.99
C THR A 164 2.22 -21.95 14.63
N SER A 165 2.55 -23.25 14.53
CA SER A 165 2.82 -23.88 13.23
C SER A 165 1.57 -23.99 12.35
N GLY A 166 0.40 -24.25 12.93
CA GLY A 166 -0.86 -24.33 12.18
C GLY A 166 -1.31 -22.97 11.66
N VAL A 167 -1.09 -21.90 12.43
CA VAL A 167 -1.36 -20.52 11.97
C VAL A 167 -0.36 -20.09 10.90
N ASN A 168 0.90 -20.56 10.96
CA ASN A 168 1.84 -20.37 9.85
C ASN A 168 1.32 -21.05 8.56
N ALA A 169 0.78 -22.28 8.64
CA ALA A 169 0.12 -22.90 7.49
C ALA A 169 -1.09 -22.08 7.01
N LEU A 170 -1.90 -21.54 7.93
CA LEU A 170 -3.03 -20.69 7.58
C LEU A 170 -2.58 -19.45 6.79
N ALA A 171 -1.46 -18.85 7.17
CA ALA A 171 -0.89 -17.70 6.47
C ALA A 171 -0.56 -18.01 5.00
N HIS A 172 -0.01 -19.19 4.71
CA HIS A 172 0.29 -19.63 3.34
C HIS A 172 -0.98 -19.66 2.48
N ALA A 173 -2.05 -20.24 3.02
CA ALA A 173 -3.32 -20.34 2.32
C ALA A 173 -4.00 -18.97 2.14
N VAL A 174 -3.96 -18.11 3.18
CA VAL A 174 -4.52 -16.76 3.14
C VAL A 174 -3.82 -15.89 2.11
N GLU A 175 -2.48 -15.85 2.09
CA GLU A 175 -1.73 -15.03 1.12
C GLU A 175 -1.94 -15.50 -0.32
N ALA A 176 -2.12 -16.82 -0.52
CA ALA A 176 -2.33 -17.36 -1.85
C ALA A 176 -3.60 -16.82 -2.52
N LEU A 177 -4.66 -16.57 -1.74
CA LEU A 177 -5.97 -16.12 -2.24
C LEU A 177 -6.00 -14.68 -2.75
N TYR A 178 -5.00 -13.87 -2.40
CA TYR A 178 -4.84 -12.50 -2.92
C TYR A 178 -3.51 -12.30 -3.63
N SER A 179 -2.77 -13.38 -3.91
CA SER A 179 -1.53 -13.30 -4.68
C SER A 179 -1.82 -12.79 -6.09
N PRO A 180 -0.93 -11.98 -6.70
CA PRO A 180 -1.03 -11.63 -8.12
C PRO A 180 -1.00 -12.85 -9.05
N ASP A 181 -0.42 -13.96 -8.59
CA ASP A 181 -0.33 -15.24 -9.31
C ASP A 181 -1.49 -16.19 -8.95
N ALA A 182 -2.53 -15.72 -8.23
CA ALA A 182 -3.66 -16.53 -7.81
C ALA A 182 -4.32 -17.25 -8.99
N ASP A 183 -4.72 -18.50 -8.76
CA ASP A 183 -5.32 -19.36 -9.77
C ASP A 183 -6.42 -20.24 -9.15
N PRO A 184 -7.46 -20.63 -9.91
CA PRO A 184 -8.61 -21.34 -9.35
C PRO A 184 -8.29 -22.68 -8.66
N VAL A 185 -7.20 -23.37 -9.04
CA VAL A 185 -6.80 -24.64 -8.42
C VAL A 185 -6.17 -24.38 -7.06
N THR A 186 -5.19 -23.47 -7.01
CA THR A 186 -4.55 -23.07 -5.76
C THR A 186 -5.55 -22.43 -4.80
N ASP A 187 -6.47 -21.61 -5.30
CA ASP A 187 -7.56 -21.01 -4.53
C ASP A 187 -8.47 -22.04 -3.85
N ALA A 188 -8.83 -23.12 -4.56
CA ALA A 188 -9.67 -24.17 -3.99
C ALA A 188 -8.93 -24.92 -2.87
N MET A 189 -7.64 -25.21 -3.06
CA MET A 189 -6.79 -25.80 -2.02
C MET A 189 -6.62 -24.87 -0.82
N ALA A 190 -6.42 -23.58 -1.06
CA ALA A 190 -6.28 -22.58 -0.01
C ALA A 190 -7.55 -22.44 0.84
N LEU A 191 -8.73 -22.38 0.21
CA LEU A 191 -10.00 -22.30 0.95
C LEU A 191 -10.27 -23.56 1.77
N GLU A 192 -9.96 -24.74 1.24
CA GLU A 192 -10.06 -26.00 2.00
C GLU A 192 -9.09 -26.00 3.18
N ALA A 193 -7.84 -25.57 2.97
CA ALA A 193 -6.86 -25.45 4.04
C ALA A 193 -7.30 -24.48 5.14
N VAL A 194 -7.82 -23.29 4.78
CA VAL A 194 -8.36 -22.30 5.72
C VAL A 194 -9.48 -22.91 6.56
N ALA A 195 -10.46 -23.55 5.91
CA ALA A 195 -11.62 -24.13 6.59
C ALA A 195 -11.22 -25.29 7.52
N ALA A 196 -10.32 -26.17 7.06
CA ALA A 196 -9.84 -27.31 7.84
C ALA A 196 -8.98 -26.87 9.04
N ILE A 197 -8.07 -25.90 8.87
CA ILE A 197 -7.27 -25.35 9.98
C ILE A 197 -8.17 -24.72 11.04
N ALA A 198 -9.18 -23.94 10.63
CA ALA A 198 -10.11 -23.29 11.55
C ALA A 198 -10.93 -24.27 12.41
N ARG A 199 -11.22 -25.48 11.89
CA ARG A 199 -11.89 -26.55 12.64
C ARG A 199 -10.92 -27.36 13.49
N ALA A 200 -9.79 -27.75 12.91
CA ALA A 200 -8.87 -28.71 13.51
C ALA A 200 -8.00 -28.09 14.63
N LEU A 201 -7.61 -26.81 14.52
CA LEU A 201 -6.80 -26.16 15.55
C LEU A 201 -7.49 -26.14 16.94
N PRO A 202 -8.76 -25.71 17.07
CA PRO A 202 -9.47 -25.80 18.35
C PRO A 202 -9.60 -27.23 18.86
N ALA A 203 -9.85 -28.20 17.98
CA ALA A 203 -9.94 -29.60 18.38
C ALA A 203 -8.62 -30.16 18.92
N VAL A 204 -7.49 -29.86 18.26
CA VAL A 204 -6.14 -30.23 18.74
C VAL A 204 -5.77 -29.49 20.03
N HIS A 205 -6.21 -28.24 20.19
CA HIS A 205 -6.02 -27.50 21.44
C HIS A 205 -6.77 -28.16 22.61
N ASP A 206 -8.03 -28.54 22.39
CA ASP A 206 -8.90 -29.11 23.42
C ASP A 206 -8.52 -30.58 23.74
N ASP A 207 -8.14 -31.36 22.74
CA ASP A 207 -7.60 -32.72 22.87
C ASP A 207 -6.41 -32.94 21.92
N PRO A 208 -5.15 -32.78 22.39
CA PRO A 208 -3.96 -32.96 21.56
C PRO A 208 -3.74 -34.42 21.09
N SER A 209 -4.48 -35.37 21.66
CA SER A 209 -4.44 -36.79 21.30
C SER A 209 -5.50 -37.19 20.27
N ASP A 210 -6.37 -36.26 19.85
CA ASP A 210 -7.38 -36.50 18.81
C ASP A 210 -6.69 -36.74 17.45
N VAL A 211 -6.67 -38.00 17.04
CA VAL A 211 -6.03 -38.46 15.80
C VAL A 211 -6.72 -37.87 14.57
N GLU A 212 -8.04 -37.69 14.60
CA GLU A 212 -8.77 -37.15 13.45
C GLU A 212 -8.51 -35.66 13.30
N ALA A 213 -8.49 -34.90 14.40
CA ALA A 213 -8.12 -33.49 14.38
C ALA A 213 -6.66 -33.29 13.93
N ARG A 214 -5.75 -34.15 14.37
CA ARG A 214 -4.34 -34.15 13.90
C ARG A 214 -4.23 -34.48 12.42
N ALA A 215 -5.02 -35.44 11.92
CA ALA A 215 -5.06 -35.79 10.50
C ALA A 215 -5.59 -34.62 9.67
N GLU A 216 -6.70 -34.01 10.07
CA GLU A 216 -7.28 -32.85 9.37
C GLU A 216 -6.28 -31.68 9.35
N LEU A 217 -5.63 -31.37 10.48
CA LEU A 217 -4.64 -30.29 10.55
C LEU A 217 -3.40 -30.58 9.69
N LEU A 218 -2.91 -31.82 9.67
CA LEU A 218 -1.76 -32.21 8.85
C LEU A 218 -2.09 -32.18 7.35
N GLN A 219 -3.29 -32.63 6.96
CA GLN A 219 -3.76 -32.52 5.58
C GLN A 219 -3.90 -31.06 5.16
N ALA A 220 -4.44 -30.22 6.03
CA ALA A 220 -4.59 -28.79 5.75
C ALA A 220 -3.23 -28.09 5.62
N ALA A 221 -2.26 -28.46 6.46
CA ALA A 221 -0.88 -27.98 6.37
C ALA A 221 -0.21 -28.38 5.05
N TRP A 222 -0.46 -29.60 4.56
CA TRP A 222 -0.01 -30.04 3.25
C TRP A 222 -0.59 -29.17 2.13
N LEU A 223 -1.91 -28.95 2.12
CA LEU A 223 -2.56 -28.09 1.11
C LEU A 223 -2.04 -26.65 1.16
N ALA A 224 -1.88 -26.10 2.36
CA ALA A 224 -1.27 -24.78 2.58
C ALA A 224 0.18 -24.73 2.06
N GLY A 225 0.98 -25.78 2.28
CA GLY A 225 2.33 -25.89 1.73
C GLY A 225 2.35 -25.91 0.20
N VAL A 226 1.38 -26.58 -0.44
CA VAL A 226 1.22 -26.55 -1.90
C VAL A 226 0.91 -25.12 -2.37
N CYS A 227 0.06 -24.39 -1.65
CA CYS A 227 -0.21 -22.97 -1.93
C CYS A 227 1.06 -22.12 -1.85
N LEU A 228 1.85 -22.30 -0.78
CA LEU A 228 3.14 -21.62 -0.62
C LEU A 228 4.12 -21.89 -1.78
N GLY A 229 4.12 -23.11 -2.31
CA GLY A 229 4.98 -23.49 -3.42
C GLY A 229 4.50 -23.03 -4.79
N ALA A 230 3.22 -22.69 -4.94
CA ALA A 230 2.57 -22.38 -6.21
C ALA A 230 2.57 -20.89 -6.57
N VAL A 231 2.46 -20.00 -5.58
CA VAL A 231 2.28 -18.56 -5.81
C VAL A 231 3.29 -17.71 -5.02
N GLY A 232 3.51 -16.47 -5.47
CA GLY A 232 4.32 -15.51 -4.72
C GLY A 232 3.62 -15.04 -3.44
N MET A 233 4.35 -15.00 -2.32
CA MET A 233 3.86 -14.45 -1.05
C MET A 233 4.03 -12.92 -0.99
N GLY A 234 3.13 -12.25 -0.26
CA GLY A 234 3.03 -10.79 -0.19
C GLY A 234 3.55 -10.21 1.14
N LEU A 235 2.81 -9.21 1.63
CA LEU A 235 3.15 -8.45 2.85
C LEU A 235 3.44 -9.33 4.05
N HIS A 236 2.59 -10.31 4.34
CA HIS A 236 2.70 -11.06 5.60
C HIS A 236 4.04 -11.79 5.72
N HIS A 237 4.39 -12.63 4.74
CA HIS A 237 5.65 -13.37 4.77
C HIS A 237 6.88 -12.47 4.73
N LYS A 238 6.84 -11.39 3.94
CA LYS A 238 7.96 -10.45 3.87
C LYS A 238 8.18 -9.75 5.20
N LEU A 239 7.11 -9.33 5.86
CA LEU A 239 7.18 -8.71 7.17
C LEU A 239 7.69 -9.69 8.24
N CYS A 240 7.17 -10.92 8.28
CA CYS A 240 7.65 -11.95 9.22
C CYS A 240 9.13 -12.28 9.02
N HIS A 241 9.62 -12.31 7.77
CA HIS A 241 11.04 -12.51 7.47
C HIS A 241 11.91 -11.35 7.94
N THR A 242 11.49 -10.10 7.72
CA THR A 242 12.18 -8.92 8.24
C THR A 242 12.23 -8.95 9.77
N LEU A 243 11.11 -9.26 10.41
CA LEU A 243 10.99 -9.28 11.87
C LEU A 243 11.86 -10.39 12.49
N GLY A 244 11.75 -11.62 12.01
CA GLY A 244 12.56 -12.75 12.50
C GLY A 244 14.05 -12.58 12.21
N GLY A 245 14.41 -12.09 11.02
CA GLY A 245 15.81 -11.95 10.60
C GLY A 245 16.55 -10.79 11.28
N THR A 246 15.91 -9.64 11.43
CA THR A 246 16.56 -8.44 12.01
C THR A 246 16.46 -8.41 13.54
N PHE A 247 15.32 -8.81 14.10
CA PHE A 247 15.04 -8.65 15.53
C PHE A 247 15.06 -9.97 16.30
N GLY A 248 15.39 -11.09 15.64
CA GLY A 248 15.54 -12.40 16.29
C GLY A 248 14.24 -12.97 16.84
N LEU A 249 13.08 -12.53 16.33
CA LEU A 249 11.79 -13.01 16.81
C LEU A 249 11.56 -14.48 16.43
N PRO A 250 10.90 -15.27 17.30
CA PRO A 250 10.60 -16.68 17.04
C PRO A 250 9.67 -16.82 15.82
N HIS A 251 10.02 -17.72 14.90
CA HIS A 251 9.45 -17.74 13.55
C HIS A 251 7.94 -17.96 13.50
N ALA A 252 7.45 -19.10 14.03
CA ALA A 252 6.04 -19.47 13.92
C ALA A 252 5.13 -18.53 14.74
N GLU A 253 5.61 -18.08 15.89
CA GLU A 253 4.97 -17.10 16.76
C GLU A 253 4.83 -15.74 16.05
N THR A 254 5.87 -15.30 15.32
CA THR A 254 5.82 -14.05 14.54
C THR A 254 4.77 -14.14 13.43
N HIS A 255 4.69 -15.27 12.73
CA HIS A 255 3.60 -15.52 11.76
C HIS A 255 2.23 -15.46 12.44
N THR A 256 2.12 -16.06 13.63
CA THR A 256 0.88 -16.07 14.40
C THR A 256 0.40 -14.67 14.74
N VAL A 257 1.28 -13.83 15.30
CA VAL A 257 0.93 -12.45 15.67
C VAL A 257 0.62 -11.60 14.46
N VAL A 258 1.41 -11.67 13.38
CA VAL A 258 1.33 -10.71 12.27
C VAL A 258 0.16 -10.99 11.32
N LEU A 259 -0.26 -12.24 11.17
CA LEU A 259 -1.25 -12.65 10.17
C LEU A 259 -2.55 -11.81 10.21
N PRO A 260 -3.24 -11.66 11.36
CA PRO A 260 -4.47 -10.87 11.41
C PRO A 260 -4.29 -9.41 10.95
N HIS A 261 -3.17 -8.78 11.30
CA HIS A 261 -2.91 -7.38 10.97
C HIS A 261 -2.52 -7.19 9.50
N ALA A 262 -1.77 -8.14 8.92
CA ALA A 262 -1.48 -8.14 7.49
C ALA A 262 -2.75 -8.35 6.66
N MET A 263 -3.67 -9.21 7.12
CA MET A 263 -4.99 -9.37 6.50
C MET A 263 -5.78 -8.06 6.56
N ALA A 264 -5.84 -7.40 7.73
CA ALA A 264 -6.53 -6.13 7.90
C ALA A 264 -5.95 -5.01 7.02
N TYR A 265 -4.62 -4.98 6.85
CA TYR A 265 -3.96 -4.06 5.94
C TYR A 265 -4.42 -4.26 4.49
N ASN A 266 -4.46 -5.50 4.03
CA ASN A 266 -4.82 -5.84 2.64
C ASN A 266 -6.32 -5.83 2.36
N ALA A 267 -7.17 -5.91 3.39
CA ALA A 267 -8.62 -6.03 3.23
C ALA A 267 -9.26 -4.95 2.32
N PRO A 268 -8.91 -3.66 2.40
CA PRO A 268 -9.48 -2.64 1.50
C PRO A 268 -9.14 -2.83 0.02
N ALA A 269 -8.03 -3.52 -0.29
CA ALA A 269 -7.56 -3.75 -1.66
C ALA A 269 -7.88 -5.16 -2.18
N ALA A 270 -8.29 -6.08 -1.31
CA ALA A 270 -8.65 -7.46 -1.65
C ALA A 270 -9.98 -7.91 -1.00
N PRO A 271 -11.08 -7.16 -1.14
CA PRO A 271 -12.33 -7.45 -0.42
C PRO A 271 -12.95 -8.81 -0.79
N GLU A 272 -12.87 -9.23 -2.05
CA GLU A 272 -13.40 -10.53 -2.51
C GLU A 272 -12.65 -11.72 -1.88
N ALA A 273 -11.32 -11.62 -1.75
CA ALA A 273 -10.52 -12.63 -1.08
C ALA A 273 -10.88 -12.72 0.41
N MET A 274 -11.04 -11.57 1.08
CA MET A 274 -11.43 -11.52 2.49
C MET A 274 -12.82 -12.11 2.72
N GLU A 275 -13.80 -11.84 1.85
CA GLU A 275 -15.14 -12.44 1.95
C GLU A 275 -15.09 -13.97 1.84
N ARG A 276 -14.30 -14.49 0.89
CA ARG A 276 -14.12 -15.94 0.69
C ARG A 276 -13.44 -16.59 1.89
N ILE A 277 -12.42 -15.95 2.46
CA ILE A 277 -11.74 -16.40 3.67
C ILE A 277 -12.71 -16.39 4.86
N ALA A 278 -13.45 -15.30 5.07
CA ALA A 278 -14.42 -15.16 6.15
C ALA A 278 -15.47 -16.29 6.10
N ARG A 279 -15.98 -16.58 4.88
CA ARG A 279 -16.89 -17.70 4.63
C ARG A 279 -16.27 -19.06 4.96
N ALA A 280 -15.01 -19.29 4.58
CA ALA A 280 -14.30 -20.54 4.87
C ALA A 280 -14.04 -20.73 6.37
N LEU A 281 -13.76 -19.63 7.09
CA LEU A 281 -13.60 -19.59 8.54
C LEU A 281 -14.93 -19.71 9.31
N GLY A 282 -16.06 -19.41 8.66
CA GLY A 282 -17.37 -19.37 9.30
C GLY A 282 -17.59 -18.13 10.17
N VAL A 283 -17.03 -16.99 9.77
CA VAL A 283 -17.07 -15.70 10.48
C VAL A 283 -17.51 -14.58 9.55
N ASP A 284 -17.88 -13.43 10.11
CA ASP A 284 -18.28 -12.25 9.31
C ASP A 284 -17.07 -11.48 8.76
N ASP A 285 -15.95 -11.49 9.49
CA ASP A 285 -14.71 -10.82 9.08
C ASP A 285 -13.49 -11.71 9.24
N ALA A 286 -12.70 -11.79 8.17
CA ALA A 286 -11.54 -12.67 8.10
C ALA A 286 -10.39 -12.27 9.05
N PRO A 287 -9.81 -11.06 8.99
CA PRO A 287 -8.76 -10.63 9.92
C PRO A 287 -9.12 -10.87 11.39
N THR A 288 -10.34 -10.49 11.77
CA THR A 288 -10.86 -10.61 13.12
C THR A 288 -11.08 -12.05 13.53
N GLY A 289 -11.70 -12.86 12.66
CA GLY A 289 -11.93 -14.26 12.93
C GLY A 289 -10.62 -15.03 13.12
N VAL A 290 -9.57 -14.69 12.37
CA VAL A 290 -8.23 -15.27 12.56
C VAL A 290 -7.64 -14.83 13.90
N PHE A 291 -7.73 -13.55 14.27
CA PHE A 291 -7.28 -13.08 15.59
C PHE A 291 -8.00 -13.81 16.75
N ASP A 292 -9.33 -13.91 16.66
CA ASP A 292 -10.15 -14.57 17.69
C ASP A 292 -9.86 -16.06 17.78
N LEU A 293 -9.62 -16.72 16.64
CA LEU A 293 -9.18 -18.10 16.59
C LEU A 293 -7.84 -18.26 17.33
N ILE A 294 -6.84 -17.45 16.99
CA ILE A 294 -5.51 -17.46 17.63
C ILE A 294 -5.63 -17.28 19.14
N HIS A 295 -6.39 -16.28 19.56
CA HIS A 295 -6.62 -16.00 20.98
C HIS A 295 -7.30 -17.17 21.69
N ARG A 296 -8.34 -17.75 21.08
CA ARG A 296 -9.09 -18.90 21.62
C ARG A 296 -8.20 -20.11 21.87
N VAL A 297 -7.27 -20.40 20.96
CA VAL A 297 -6.36 -21.55 21.08
C VAL A 297 -5.05 -21.22 21.82
N GLY A 298 -4.97 -20.07 22.48
CA GLY A 298 -3.83 -19.69 23.31
C GLY A 298 -2.55 -19.33 22.53
N GLY A 299 -2.69 -18.94 21.26
CA GLY A 299 -1.57 -18.41 20.47
C GLY A 299 -1.19 -16.98 20.87
N PRO A 300 0.06 -16.55 20.61
CA PRO A 300 0.48 -15.18 20.89
C PRO A 300 -0.23 -14.19 19.97
N THR A 301 -0.65 -13.06 20.52
CA THR A 301 -1.31 -11.97 19.78
C THR A 301 -0.51 -10.68 19.75
N SER A 302 0.65 -10.61 20.41
CA SER A 302 1.44 -9.38 20.56
C SER A 302 2.93 -9.59 20.25
N LEU A 303 3.54 -8.71 19.44
CA LEU A 303 4.99 -8.73 19.18
C LEU A 303 5.81 -8.34 20.42
N ARG A 304 5.23 -7.53 21.32
CA ARG A 304 5.84 -7.17 22.61
C ARG A 304 6.11 -8.43 23.45
N ASP A 305 5.14 -9.34 23.47
CA ASP A 305 5.26 -10.58 24.25
C ASP A 305 6.28 -11.56 23.63
N LEU A 306 6.66 -11.35 22.37
CA LEU A 306 7.74 -12.06 21.69
C LEU A 306 9.12 -11.39 21.86
N GLY A 307 9.20 -10.26 22.59
CA GLY A 307 10.44 -9.56 22.88
C GLY A 307 10.76 -8.38 21.96
N MET A 308 9.87 -7.97 21.06
CA MET A 308 10.06 -6.78 20.23
C MET A 308 9.90 -5.50 21.06
N THR A 309 10.81 -4.53 20.92
CA THR A 309 10.68 -3.24 21.61
C THR A 309 9.89 -2.24 20.78
N GLU A 310 9.22 -1.28 21.44
CA GLU A 310 8.47 -0.23 20.73
C GLU A 310 9.38 0.66 19.86
N ALA A 311 10.63 0.87 20.31
CA ALA A 311 11.62 1.66 19.57
C ALA A 311 12.05 1.01 18.24
N ASP A 312 11.87 -0.31 18.10
CA ASP A 312 12.23 -1.05 16.89
C ASP A 312 11.18 -0.91 15.76
N LEU A 313 9.97 -0.44 16.07
CA LEU A 313 8.84 -0.42 15.12
C LEU A 313 9.11 0.47 13.91
N ASP A 314 9.67 1.67 14.11
CA ASP A 314 10.01 2.58 13.03
C ASP A 314 11.07 1.97 12.09
N HIS A 315 12.09 1.33 12.67
CA HIS A 315 13.13 0.66 11.88
C HIS A 315 12.57 -0.53 11.10
N ALA A 316 11.68 -1.32 11.72
CA ALA A 316 11.01 -2.43 11.05
C ALA A 316 10.14 -1.95 9.87
N ALA A 317 9.41 -0.83 10.03
CA ALA A 317 8.60 -0.25 8.95
C ALA A 317 9.46 0.25 7.79
N GLU A 318 10.61 0.87 8.07
CA GLU A 318 11.59 1.27 7.06
C GLU A 318 12.14 0.07 6.28
N LEU A 319 12.59 -0.98 6.99
CA LEU A 319 13.11 -2.19 6.34
C LEU A 319 12.04 -2.88 5.49
N ALA A 320 10.81 -2.97 5.99
CA ALA A 320 9.69 -3.61 5.29
C ALA A 320 9.28 -2.87 4.00
N THR A 321 9.59 -1.58 3.89
CA THR A 321 9.24 -0.72 2.73
C THR A 321 10.44 -0.32 1.88
N ALA A 322 11.65 -0.77 2.23
CA ALA A 322 12.89 -0.40 1.55
C ALA A 322 12.98 -0.89 0.09
N GLN A 323 12.33 -2.01 -0.24
CA GLN A 323 12.26 -2.55 -1.59
C GLN A 323 10.81 -2.86 -1.96
N PRO A 324 10.32 -2.39 -3.13
CA PRO A 324 8.97 -2.71 -3.57
C PRO A 324 8.87 -4.20 -3.93
N TYR A 325 7.75 -4.81 -3.57
CA TYR A 325 7.38 -6.15 -3.99
C TYR A 325 5.87 -6.23 -4.22
N PRO A 326 5.39 -7.21 -5.01
CA PRO A 326 3.98 -7.33 -5.32
C PRO A 326 3.13 -7.58 -4.06
N ASN A 327 2.08 -6.78 -3.88
CA ASN A 327 1.08 -6.91 -2.82
C ASN A 327 -0.22 -6.21 -3.28
N PRO A 328 -1.43 -6.66 -2.89
CA PRO A 328 -2.69 -6.07 -3.35
C PRO A 328 -2.85 -4.58 -3.01
N ARG A 329 -2.42 -4.20 -1.81
CA ARG A 329 -2.38 -2.80 -1.35
C ARG A 329 -0.96 -2.26 -1.46
N GLU A 330 -0.83 -1.02 -1.92
CA GLU A 330 0.46 -0.31 -1.90
C GLU A 330 1.04 -0.27 -0.48
N LEU A 331 2.33 -0.58 -0.37
CA LEU A 331 3.05 -0.65 0.90
C LEU A 331 3.65 0.71 1.25
N THR A 332 2.97 1.46 2.13
CA THR A 332 3.46 2.75 2.62
C THR A 332 4.12 2.63 3.99
N ARG A 333 5.21 3.37 4.25
CA ARG A 333 5.88 3.38 5.57
C ARG A 333 4.90 3.66 6.71
N ALA A 334 4.03 4.66 6.54
CA ALA A 334 3.02 5.02 7.53
C ALA A 334 2.05 3.86 7.81
N GLY A 335 1.51 3.24 6.76
CA GLY A 335 0.57 2.14 6.94
C GLY A 335 1.21 0.88 7.55
N ILE A 336 2.47 0.60 7.23
CA ILE A 336 3.21 -0.50 7.86
C ILE A 336 3.54 -0.19 9.32
N ALA A 337 3.87 1.06 9.66
CA ALA A 337 4.09 1.48 11.03
C ALA A 337 2.82 1.32 11.88
N ASP A 338 1.64 1.66 11.34
CA ASP A 338 0.37 1.47 12.04
C ASP A 338 0.05 -0.02 12.23
N LEU A 339 0.22 -0.86 11.19
CA LEU A 339 0.11 -2.32 11.30
C LEU A 339 1.00 -2.87 12.41
N LEU A 340 2.29 -2.49 12.41
CA LEU A 340 3.27 -2.93 13.40
C LEU A 340 2.93 -2.47 14.81
N ARG A 341 2.39 -1.25 14.97
CA ARG A 341 1.93 -0.75 16.27
C ARG A 341 0.77 -1.59 16.81
N ASP A 342 -0.20 -1.91 15.97
CA ASP A 342 -1.33 -2.76 16.36
C ASP A 342 -0.88 -4.18 16.72
N ALA A 343 -0.01 -4.77 15.89
CA ALA A 343 0.58 -6.09 16.14
C ALA A 343 1.46 -6.10 17.39
N TRP A 344 2.16 -4.99 17.70
CA TRP A 344 2.96 -4.86 18.91
C TRP A 344 2.10 -4.78 20.17
N GLN A 345 1.01 -4.02 20.13
CA GLN A 345 0.07 -3.93 21.26
C GLN A 345 -0.76 -5.20 21.44
N GLY A 346 -0.93 -5.98 20.37
CA GLY A 346 -1.86 -7.09 20.30
C GLY A 346 -3.31 -6.63 20.23
N ASN A 347 -3.54 -5.52 19.54
CA ASN A 347 -4.87 -5.00 19.30
C ASN A 347 -5.61 -5.96 18.37
N ARG A 348 -6.76 -6.48 18.82
CA ARG A 348 -7.67 -7.21 17.93
C ARG A 348 -7.91 -6.35 16.69
N PRO A 349 -7.61 -6.81 15.46
CA PRO A 349 -7.84 -6.03 14.27
C PRO A 349 -9.27 -5.54 14.27
N ALA A 350 -9.42 -4.23 14.31
CA ALA A 350 -10.70 -3.62 14.06
C ALA A 350 -10.93 -3.81 12.56
N VAL A 351 -11.84 -4.72 12.22
CA VAL A 351 -12.75 -4.35 11.15
C VAL A 351 -13.36 -3.02 11.60
N SER A 352 -13.59 -2.12 10.66
CA SER A 352 -14.93 -1.54 10.60
C SER A 352 -15.86 -2.72 10.81
N ALA A 353 -16.35 -2.96 12.03
CA ALA A 353 -17.19 -4.12 12.33
C ALA A 353 -18.28 -4.23 11.24
N ALA A 354 -19.13 -5.25 11.27
CA ALA A 354 -20.51 -4.87 11.06
C ALA A 354 -20.78 -3.80 12.14
N ASP A 355 -20.53 -2.54 11.76
CA ASP A 355 -20.65 -1.39 12.61
C ASP A 355 -22.08 -1.54 13.16
N PRO A 356 -22.32 -1.35 14.46
CA PRO A 356 -23.68 -1.39 14.98
C PRO A 356 -24.62 -0.48 14.15
N LEU A 357 -24.05 0.52 13.48
CA LEU A 357 -24.70 1.44 12.54
C LEU A 357 -24.54 1.02 11.05
N SER A 358 -23.95 -0.12 10.71
CA SER A 358 -23.92 -0.70 9.36
C SER A 358 -25.33 -0.94 8.83
N PRO A 359 -26.29 -1.49 9.59
CA PRO A 359 -27.67 -1.59 9.12
C PRO A 359 -28.29 -0.23 8.79
N LEU A 360 -27.98 0.82 9.57
CA LEU A 360 -28.40 2.20 9.29
C LEU A 360 -27.72 2.73 8.03
N THR A 361 -26.43 2.48 7.87
CA THR A 361 -25.66 2.87 6.67
C THR A 361 -26.21 2.21 5.42
N ASP A 362 -26.52 0.91 5.50
CA ASP A 362 -27.09 0.15 4.38
C ASP A 362 -28.53 0.58 4.09
N GLU A 363 -29.34 0.89 5.11
CA GLU A 363 -30.68 1.48 4.93
C GLU A 363 -30.61 2.84 4.21
N VAL A 364 -29.70 3.73 4.61
CA VAL A 364 -29.50 5.03 3.96
C VAL A 364 -29.02 4.85 2.52
N VAL A 365 -28.07 3.95 2.27
CA VAL A 365 -27.59 3.68 0.91
C VAL A 365 -28.71 3.10 0.05
N ALA A 366 -29.48 2.13 0.55
CA ALA A 366 -30.62 1.54 -0.16
C ALA A 366 -31.70 2.59 -0.48
N SER A 367 -31.85 3.63 0.35
CA SER A 367 -32.78 4.73 0.07
C SER A 367 -32.47 5.48 -1.24
N PHE A 368 -31.26 5.35 -1.78
CA PHE A 368 -30.85 5.95 -3.05
C PHE A 368 -31.17 5.09 -4.29
N ASP A 369 -31.70 3.88 -4.14
CA ASP A 369 -31.92 2.93 -5.25
C ASP A 369 -32.87 3.45 -6.33
N GLY A 370 -33.81 4.32 -5.94
CA GLY A 370 -34.74 4.98 -6.86
C GLY A 370 -34.11 6.06 -7.76
N CYS A 371 -32.83 6.38 -7.59
CA CYS A 371 -32.15 7.42 -8.36
C CYS A 371 -31.94 6.99 -9.84
N ALA A 372 -32.60 7.68 -10.77
CA ALA A 372 -32.52 7.40 -12.20
C ALA A 372 -31.14 7.71 -12.83
N ASN A 373 -30.34 8.58 -12.21
CA ASN A 373 -29.00 8.92 -12.68
C ASN A 373 -27.96 7.99 -12.00
N PRO A 374 -27.34 7.05 -12.74
CA PRO A 374 -26.44 6.06 -12.14
C PRO A 374 -25.20 6.69 -11.49
N ARG A 375 -24.67 7.78 -12.08
CA ARG A 375 -23.48 8.45 -11.54
C ARG A 375 -23.82 9.19 -10.26
N LEU A 376 -24.97 9.87 -10.20
CA LEU A 376 -25.42 10.52 -8.98
C LEU A 376 -25.67 9.50 -7.87
N ARG A 377 -26.31 8.37 -8.18
CA ARG A 377 -26.53 7.28 -7.22
C ARG A 377 -25.22 6.78 -6.62
N GLN A 378 -24.22 6.54 -7.47
CA GLN A 378 -22.89 6.11 -7.04
C GLN A 378 -22.26 7.16 -6.11
N LEU A 379 -22.22 8.43 -6.53
CA LEU A 379 -21.61 9.51 -5.74
C LEU A 379 -22.26 9.67 -4.35
N LEU A 380 -23.59 9.59 -4.27
CA LEU A 380 -24.30 9.67 -3.00
C LEU A 380 -24.06 8.44 -2.12
N THR A 381 -24.01 7.25 -2.71
CA THR A 381 -23.70 6.00 -2.01
C THR A 381 -22.32 6.05 -1.38
N ASP A 382 -21.31 6.39 -2.18
CA ASP A 382 -19.92 6.44 -1.73
C ASP A 382 -19.75 7.54 -0.66
N LEU A 383 -20.38 8.70 -0.85
CA LEU A 383 -20.33 9.80 0.11
C LEU A 383 -20.96 9.41 1.46
N ALA A 384 -22.16 8.80 1.45
CA ALA A 384 -22.85 8.39 2.67
C ALA A 384 -22.03 7.37 3.46
N ARG A 385 -21.50 6.33 2.79
CA ARG A 385 -20.60 5.36 3.40
C ARG A 385 -19.35 6.03 3.99
N THR A 386 -18.74 6.96 3.26
CA THR A 386 -17.54 7.68 3.72
C THR A 386 -17.83 8.52 4.96
N LEU A 387 -18.94 9.27 4.98
CA LEU A 387 -19.31 10.12 6.11
C LEU A 387 -19.64 9.31 7.37
N HIS A 388 -20.38 8.22 7.21
CA HIS A 388 -20.69 7.30 8.32
C HIS A 388 -19.40 6.70 8.86
N ALA A 389 -18.55 6.13 8.01
CA ALA A 389 -17.26 5.56 8.40
C ALA A 389 -16.35 6.58 9.12
N TYR A 390 -16.31 7.83 8.66
CA TYR A 390 -15.60 8.91 9.36
C TYR A 390 -16.16 9.16 10.76
N THR A 391 -17.48 9.21 10.88
CA THR A 391 -18.17 9.45 12.16
C THR A 391 -17.87 8.34 13.17
N ILE A 392 -17.98 7.08 12.74
CA ILE A 392 -17.75 5.89 13.57
C ILE A 392 -16.29 5.80 14.00
N ARG A 393 -15.36 5.93 13.05
CA ARG A 393 -13.92 5.80 13.31
C ARG A 393 -13.41 6.81 14.33
N ASN A 394 -14.02 7.99 14.41
CA ASN A 394 -13.62 9.05 15.33
C ASN A 394 -14.50 9.14 16.59
N ASP A 395 -15.49 8.25 16.75
CA ASP A 395 -16.46 8.27 17.85
C ASP A 395 -17.04 9.67 18.11
N LEU A 396 -17.49 10.35 17.03
CA LEU A 396 -17.89 11.76 17.11
C LEU A 396 -18.97 11.97 18.16
N THR A 397 -18.70 12.88 19.09
CA THR A 397 -19.65 13.21 20.14
C THR A 397 -20.78 14.11 19.61
N PRO A 398 -21.96 14.12 20.24
CA PRO A 398 -23.03 15.06 19.87
C PRO A 398 -22.61 16.53 19.92
N GLN A 399 -21.67 16.89 20.81
CA GLN A 399 -21.15 18.24 20.93
C GLN A 399 -20.26 18.61 19.73
N GLU A 400 -19.33 17.74 19.33
CA GLU A 400 -18.48 17.95 18.15
C GLU A 400 -19.32 17.99 16.88
N TRP A 401 -20.34 17.14 16.78
CA TRP A 401 -21.27 17.17 15.67
C TRP A 401 -22.04 18.50 15.58
N GLN A 402 -22.54 19.02 16.70
CA GLN A 402 -23.20 20.33 16.74
C GLN A 402 -22.24 21.45 16.34
N GLN A 403 -20.96 21.39 16.73
CA GLN A 403 -19.95 22.36 16.31
C GLN A 403 -19.69 22.29 14.80
N ALA A 404 -19.58 21.09 14.22
CA ALA A 404 -19.43 20.90 12.79
C ALA A 404 -20.64 21.46 12.00
N ILE A 405 -21.87 21.22 12.49
CA ILE A 405 -23.08 21.76 11.88
C ILE A 405 -23.15 23.28 12.00
N ALA A 406 -22.77 23.85 13.14
CA ALA A 406 -22.70 25.30 13.32
C ALA A 406 -21.68 25.92 12.34
N PHE A 407 -20.50 25.31 12.19
CA PHE A 407 -19.48 25.73 11.23
C PHE A 407 -20.01 25.75 9.79
N LEU A 408 -20.67 24.68 9.33
CA LEU A 408 -21.26 24.61 8.00
C LEU A 408 -22.40 25.62 7.81
N THR A 409 -23.17 25.87 8.86
CA THR A 409 -24.24 26.88 8.88
C THR A 409 -23.68 28.29 8.72
N GLU A 410 -22.62 28.62 9.46
CA GLU A 410 -21.91 29.90 9.34
C GLU A 410 -21.32 30.09 7.94
N ALA A 411 -20.75 29.04 7.34
CA ALA A 411 -20.23 29.09 5.98
C ALA A 411 -21.35 29.38 4.97
N GLY A 412 -22.55 28.82 5.18
CA GLY A 412 -23.74 29.16 4.40
C GLY A 412 -24.16 30.62 4.56
N HIS A 413 -24.22 31.15 5.79
CA HIS A 413 -24.68 32.52 6.04
C HIS A 413 -23.75 33.62 5.51
N ILE A 414 -22.44 33.38 5.49
CA ILE A 414 -21.46 34.35 4.99
C ILE A 414 -21.29 34.29 3.46
N THR A 415 -21.81 33.23 2.82
CA THR A 415 -21.79 33.09 1.36
C THR A 415 -22.77 34.08 0.70
N THR A 416 -22.30 34.80 -0.32
CA THR A 416 -23.06 35.77 -1.13
C THR A 416 -22.79 35.52 -2.63
N ASP A 417 -23.43 36.29 -3.51
CA ASP A 417 -23.18 36.23 -4.96
C ASP A 417 -21.72 36.55 -5.34
N THR A 418 -20.98 37.23 -4.46
CA THR A 418 -19.58 37.64 -4.66
C THR A 418 -18.61 36.98 -3.69
N ARG A 419 -19.09 36.15 -2.76
CA ARG A 419 -18.27 35.41 -1.77
C ARG A 419 -18.78 33.98 -1.64
N GLN A 420 -17.95 32.98 -1.99
CA GLN A 420 -18.33 31.56 -1.90
C GLN A 420 -17.51 30.84 -0.83
N GLU A 421 -17.98 30.88 0.42
CA GLU A 421 -17.26 30.29 1.57
C GLU A 421 -17.16 28.75 1.48
N PHE A 422 -18.13 28.08 0.83
CA PHE A 422 -18.04 26.64 0.58
C PHE A 422 -16.93 26.28 -0.43
N ILE A 423 -16.68 27.13 -1.43
CA ILE A 423 -15.55 26.94 -2.35
C ILE A 423 -14.26 27.12 -1.57
N LEU A 424 -14.18 28.16 -0.73
CA LEU A 424 -13.02 28.39 0.14
C LEU A 424 -12.76 27.21 1.10
N LEU A 425 -13.81 26.62 1.66
CA LEU A 425 -13.72 25.40 2.46
C LEU A 425 -13.16 24.22 1.64
N SER A 426 -13.67 24.03 0.43
CA SER A 426 -13.18 23.00 -0.50
C SER A 426 -11.70 23.19 -0.85
N ASP A 427 -11.30 24.42 -1.15
CA ASP A 427 -9.93 24.82 -1.49
C ASP A 427 -8.97 24.56 -0.33
N THR A 428 -9.35 24.98 0.88
CA THR A 428 -8.51 24.84 2.08
C THR A 428 -8.46 23.43 2.66
N LEU A 429 -9.42 22.56 2.33
CA LEU A 429 -9.37 21.11 2.57
C LEU A 429 -8.68 20.34 1.43
N GLY A 430 -8.33 21.01 0.33
CA GLY A 430 -7.64 20.43 -0.83
C GLY A 430 -8.54 19.64 -1.78
N VAL A 431 -9.86 19.62 -1.56
CA VAL A 431 -10.82 18.89 -2.42
C VAL A 431 -10.82 19.47 -3.83
N SER A 432 -10.82 20.79 -3.97
CA SER A 432 -10.77 21.45 -5.27
C SER A 432 -9.50 21.09 -6.05
N SER A 433 -8.35 21.02 -5.38
CA SER A 433 -7.08 20.62 -5.99
C SER A 433 -7.06 19.15 -6.42
N VAL A 434 -7.72 18.25 -5.66
CA VAL A 434 -7.89 16.85 -6.07
C VAL A 434 -8.80 16.75 -7.30
N VAL A 435 -9.92 17.47 -7.32
CA VAL A 435 -10.83 17.51 -8.48
C VAL A 435 -10.10 18.02 -9.72
N ASP A 436 -9.32 19.08 -9.56
CA ASP A 436 -8.50 19.68 -10.61
C ASP A 436 -7.39 18.72 -11.09
N ALA A 437 -6.70 18.03 -10.18
CA ALA A 437 -5.71 17.00 -10.54
C ALA A 437 -6.33 15.84 -11.31
N LEU A 438 -7.53 15.38 -10.93
CA LEU A 438 -8.27 14.33 -11.64
C LEU A 438 -8.80 14.78 -13.00
N ALA A 439 -9.07 16.08 -13.17
CA ALA A 439 -9.41 16.64 -14.47
C ALA A 439 -8.18 16.65 -15.37
N ASN A 440 -7.04 17.14 -14.87
CA ASN A 440 -5.77 17.19 -15.59
C ASN A 440 -5.20 15.81 -15.95
N SER A 441 -5.37 14.78 -15.11
CA SER A 441 -4.84 13.44 -15.39
C SER A 441 -5.43 12.80 -16.64
N ARG A 442 -6.54 13.33 -17.15
CA ARG A 442 -7.18 12.91 -18.41
C ARG A 442 -6.52 13.54 -19.63
N THR A 443 -5.71 14.59 -19.44
CA THR A 443 -4.97 15.31 -20.48
C THR A 443 -3.51 15.55 -20.04
N PRO A 444 -2.70 14.48 -19.82
CA PRO A 444 -1.37 14.61 -19.21
C PRO A 444 -0.36 15.41 -20.05
N ASP A 445 -0.62 15.56 -21.36
CA ASP A 445 0.25 16.28 -22.29
C ASP A 445 -0.03 17.80 -22.35
N THR A 446 -0.98 18.30 -21.55
CA THR A 446 -1.36 19.72 -21.49
C THR A 446 -0.77 20.41 -20.27
N THR A 447 -0.71 21.74 -20.30
CA THR A 447 -0.35 22.50 -19.10
C THR A 447 -1.35 22.23 -17.99
N SER A 448 -0.87 22.05 -16.76
CA SER A 448 -1.73 21.83 -15.61
C SER A 448 -2.74 22.96 -15.43
N SER A 449 -4.01 22.61 -15.22
CA SER A 449 -5.02 23.56 -14.77
C SER A 449 -4.81 23.94 -13.31
N ALA A 450 -5.54 24.95 -12.86
CA ALA A 450 -5.65 25.36 -11.47
C ALA A 450 -7.07 25.82 -11.17
N ILE A 451 -7.38 25.94 -9.89
CA ILE A 451 -8.63 26.57 -9.43
C ILE A 451 -8.72 28.02 -9.94
N LEU A 452 -9.92 28.46 -10.28
CA LEU A 452 -10.19 29.81 -10.82
C LEU A 452 -9.82 30.94 -9.83
N GLY A 453 -9.89 30.66 -8.54
CA GLY A 453 -9.68 31.66 -7.50
C GLY A 453 -10.90 32.59 -7.32
N PRO A 454 -11.04 33.20 -6.14
CA PRO A 454 -12.25 33.94 -5.76
C PRO A 454 -12.39 35.32 -6.42
N PHE A 455 -11.33 35.83 -7.06
CA PHE A 455 -11.26 37.23 -7.55
C PHE A 455 -11.36 37.38 -9.08
N TYR A 456 -11.69 36.29 -9.79
CA TYR A 456 -12.00 36.36 -11.22
C TYR A 456 -13.30 37.14 -11.46
N VAL A 457 -13.28 38.04 -12.46
CA VAL A 457 -14.49 38.72 -12.96
C VAL A 457 -14.59 38.45 -14.44
N ALA A 458 -15.76 37.95 -14.87
CA ALA A 458 -15.99 37.59 -16.26
C ALA A 458 -15.94 38.81 -17.19
N GLY A 459 -15.22 38.67 -18.30
CA GLY A 459 -15.15 39.70 -19.35
C GLY A 459 -14.28 40.91 -18.99
N PRO A 460 -13.00 40.73 -18.63
CA PRO A 460 -12.10 41.87 -18.44
C PRO A 460 -11.92 42.66 -19.76
N PRO A 461 -11.46 43.93 -19.70
CA PRO A 461 -11.30 44.77 -20.88
C PRO A 461 -10.36 44.15 -21.91
N ALA A 462 -10.69 44.28 -23.19
CA ALA A 462 -9.79 43.88 -24.26
C ALA A 462 -8.57 44.81 -24.33
N ALA A 463 -7.39 44.25 -24.56
CA ALA A 463 -6.14 44.98 -24.70
C ALA A 463 -5.35 44.52 -25.93
N GLU A 464 -4.59 45.43 -26.54
CA GLU A 464 -3.68 45.13 -27.65
C GLU A 464 -2.36 44.54 -27.13
N HIS A 465 -1.62 43.85 -27.99
CA HIS A 465 -0.31 43.31 -27.62
C HIS A 465 0.66 44.44 -27.21
N GLY A 466 1.42 44.20 -26.15
CA GLY A 466 2.33 45.19 -25.54
C GLY A 466 1.64 46.22 -24.65
N SER A 467 0.32 46.16 -24.46
CA SER A 467 -0.40 47.06 -23.54
C SER A 467 0.08 46.90 -22.10
N ASP A 468 0.04 47.99 -21.33
CA ASP A 468 0.29 47.97 -19.90
C ASP A 468 -1.01 47.83 -19.13
N ILE A 469 -1.18 46.68 -18.47
CA ILE A 469 -2.37 46.36 -17.69
C ILE A 469 -2.25 46.80 -16.23
N ALA A 470 -1.09 47.31 -15.79
CA ALA A 470 -0.88 47.75 -14.40
C ALA A 470 -1.68 49.01 -14.04
N GLY A 471 -2.19 49.75 -15.02
CA GLY A 471 -3.09 50.88 -14.76
C GLY A 471 -2.48 52.00 -13.90
N GLY A 472 -1.15 52.11 -13.87
CA GLY A 472 -0.43 53.12 -13.08
C GLY A 472 -0.06 52.69 -11.65
N PHE A 473 -0.30 51.43 -11.26
CA PHE A 473 0.21 50.91 -9.99
C PHE A 473 1.73 50.87 -9.95
N THR A 474 2.28 51.24 -8.79
CA THR A 474 3.70 51.05 -8.48
C THR A 474 3.99 49.57 -8.31
N GLY A 475 5.16 49.15 -8.79
CA GLY A 475 5.67 47.79 -8.62
C GLY A 475 6.83 47.53 -9.57
N THR A 476 7.50 46.39 -9.39
CA THR A 476 8.57 45.96 -10.31
C THR A 476 7.96 45.66 -11.69
N PRO A 477 8.32 46.37 -12.77
CA PRO A 477 7.72 46.15 -14.10
C PRO A 477 7.93 44.72 -14.60
N LEU A 478 6.91 44.14 -15.20
CA LEU A 478 6.88 42.78 -15.71
C LEU A 478 6.49 42.78 -17.19
N TRP A 479 7.38 42.33 -18.07
CA TRP A 479 7.05 42.01 -19.45
C TRP A 479 6.73 40.52 -19.57
N SER A 480 5.54 40.21 -20.09
CA SER A 480 5.10 38.84 -20.35
C SER A 480 5.10 38.57 -21.86
N ASP A 481 5.79 37.51 -22.28
CA ASP A 481 5.75 36.96 -23.63
C ASP A 481 5.26 35.51 -23.56
N ILE A 482 3.99 35.33 -23.91
CA ILE A 482 3.28 34.08 -23.71
C ILE A 482 2.88 33.49 -25.05
N LYS A 483 3.03 32.17 -25.17
CA LYS A 483 2.59 31.39 -26.33
C LYS A 483 1.53 30.36 -25.93
N VAL A 484 0.56 30.11 -26.80
CA VAL A 484 -0.45 29.06 -26.66
C VAL A 484 -0.33 28.09 -27.83
N THR A 485 -0.17 26.80 -27.51
CA THR A 485 -0.09 25.70 -28.48
C THR A 485 -1.06 24.58 -28.12
N ASP A 486 -1.28 23.68 -29.08
CA ASP A 486 -1.86 22.36 -28.78
C ASP A 486 -0.77 21.38 -28.27
N PRO A 487 -1.12 20.13 -27.90
CA PRO A 487 -0.15 19.14 -27.41
C PRO A 487 0.93 18.76 -28.40
N GLU A 488 0.69 18.93 -29.71
CA GLU A 488 1.68 18.69 -30.76
C GLU A 488 2.60 19.90 -31.00
N GLY A 489 2.44 20.97 -30.23
CA GLY A 489 3.26 22.18 -30.32
C GLY A 489 2.87 23.14 -31.45
N LYS A 490 1.73 22.91 -32.12
CA LYS A 490 1.24 23.82 -33.15
C LYS A 490 0.60 25.05 -32.50
N PRO A 491 0.92 26.27 -32.97
CA PRO A 491 0.30 27.50 -32.49
C PRO A 491 -1.23 27.50 -32.55
N VAL A 492 -1.86 27.98 -31.49
CA VAL A 492 -3.31 28.22 -31.45
C VAL A 492 -3.57 29.72 -31.63
N ALA A 493 -3.89 30.11 -32.87
CA ALA A 493 -4.26 31.48 -33.21
C ALA A 493 -5.71 31.80 -32.82
N GLY A 494 -5.97 33.03 -32.41
CA GLY A 494 -7.31 33.50 -32.04
C GLY A 494 -7.84 32.95 -30.71
N ALA A 495 -6.98 32.40 -29.85
CA ALA A 495 -7.35 32.04 -28.49
C ALA A 495 -7.59 33.32 -27.68
N VAL A 496 -8.69 33.34 -26.92
CA VAL A 496 -9.05 34.41 -25.98
C VAL A 496 -8.41 34.09 -24.65
N VAL A 497 -7.59 35.01 -24.14
CA VAL A 497 -6.85 34.84 -22.88
C VAL A 497 -7.22 35.95 -21.91
N ASP A 498 -7.91 35.60 -20.82
CA ASP A 498 -8.11 36.49 -19.69
C ASP A 498 -6.92 36.35 -18.74
N VAL A 499 -6.37 37.48 -18.31
CA VAL A 499 -5.26 37.59 -17.36
C VAL A 499 -5.73 38.41 -16.16
N TRP A 500 -5.38 37.99 -14.94
CA TRP A 500 -5.58 38.78 -13.72
C TRP A 500 -4.55 38.45 -12.64
N GLN A 501 -4.24 39.38 -11.75
CA GLN A 501 -3.27 39.20 -10.65
C GLN A 501 -3.49 40.20 -9.50
N SER A 502 -2.81 39.97 -8.39
CA SER A 502 -2.66 40.93 -7.29
C SER A 502 -1.68 42.06 -7.64
N ASN A 503 -1.80 43.18 -6.93
CA ASN A 503 -0.79 44.24 -6.92
C ASN A 503 0.39 43.90 -5.98
N GLU A 504 1.35 44.83 -5.84
CA GLU A 504 2.53 44.66 -4.99
C GLU A 504 2.19 44.51 -3.48
N ASP A 505 1.05 45.05 -3.06
CA ASP A 505 0.53 44.97 -1.69
C ASP A 505 -0.36 43.73 -1.43
N GLY A 506 -0.54 42.86 -2.43
CA GLY A 506 -1.35 41.64 -2.29
C GLY A 506 -2.86 41.84 -2.42
N PHE A 507 -3.32 42.90 -3.09
CA PHE A 507 -4.74 43.18 -3.34
C PHE A 507 -5.10 43.02 -4.81
N TYR A 508 -6.27 42.43 -5.07
CA TYR A 508 -6.94 42.51 -6.37
C TYR A 508 -7.75 43.81 -6.48
N ASP A 509 -7.92 44.32 -7.69
CA ASP A 509 -8.70 45.54 -7.97
C ASP A 509 -10.14 45.51 -7.41
N VAL A 510 -10.81 44.35 -7.43
CA VAL A 510 -12.15 44.16 -6.83
C VAL A 510 -12.19 44.36 -5.32
N GLN A 511 -11.03 44.35 -4.65
CA GLN A 511 -10.90 44.62 -3.22
C GLN A 511 -10.59 46.09 -2.94
N LEU A 512 -10.43 46.93 -3.97
CA LEU A 512 -10.09 48.35 -3.87
C LEU A 512 -11.31 49.20 -4.26
N PRO A 513 -12.14 49.65 -3.30
CA PRO A 513 -13.43 50.30 -3.59
C PRO A 513 -13.31 51.69 -4.25
N ASP A 514 -12.17 52.36 -4.10
CA ASP A 514 -11.92 53.72 -4.62
C ASP A 514 -11.21 53.73 -5.99
N LEU A 515 -11.12 52.58 -6.65
CA LEU A 515 -10.39 52.42 -7.89
C LEU A 515 -11.27 52.74 -9.12
N ASP A 516 -10.79 53.62 -9.99
CA ASP A 516 -11.43 53.91 -11.28
C ASP A 516 -11.13 52.83 -12.33
N GLY A 517 -12.03 51.84 -12.40
CA GLY A 517 -12.05 50.83 -13.46
C GLY A 517 -11.13 49.62 -13.22
N PRO A 518 -11.23 48.60 -14.07
CA PRO A 518 -10.45 47.36 -13.93
C PRO A 518 -8.95 47.60 -14.20
N VAL A 519 -8.10 47.16 -13.27
CA VAL A 519 -6.62 47.19 -13.39
C VAL A 519 -6.04 45.84 -13.03
N LEU A 520 -4.83 45.57 -13.51
CA LEU A 520 -4.14 44.28 -13.36
C LEU A 520 -4.95 43.11 -13.91
N ARG A 521 -5.91 43.39 -14.81
CA ARG A 521 -6.70 42.42 -15.54
C ARG A 521 -6.94 42.89 -16.97
N ALA A 522 -6.89 41.96 -17.91
CA ALA A 522 -7.15 42.23 -19.31
C ALA A 522 -7.52 40.97 -20.08
N ARG A 523 -8.08 41.15 -21.28
CA ARG A 523 -8.35 40.11 -22.26
C ARG A 523 -7.50 40.33 -23.50
N PHE A 524 -6.74 39.32 -23.88
CA PHE A 524 -5.94 39.29 -25.10
C PHE A 524 -6.49 38.29 -26.11
N THR A 525 -6.08 38.44 -27.37
CA THR A 525 -6.31 37.46 -28.43
C THR A 525 -4.94 37.06 -29.01
N THR A 526 -4.67 35.76 -29.11
CA THR A 526 -3.39 35.28 -29.65
C THR A 526 -3.27 35.57 -31.16
N ASP A 527 -2.06 35.89 -31.60
CA ASP A 527 -1.74 36.12 -33.01
C ASP A 527 -1.60 34.82 -33.83
N ALA A 528 -1.14 34.92 -35.07
CA ALA A 528 -0.93 33.77 -35.97
C ALA A 528 0.11 32.75 -35.44
N ASP A 529 1.05 33.20 -34.61
CA ASP A 529 2.07 32.37 -33.96
C ASP A 529 1.62 31.89 -32.57
N GLY A 530 0.35 32.12 -32.22
CA GLY A 530 -0.25 31.74 -30.95
C GLY A 530 0.27 32.58 -29.78
N ARG A 531 0.86 33.75 -30.05
CA ARG A 531 1.51 34.60 -29.05
C ARG A 531 0.62 35.74 -28.59
N PHE A 532 0.87 36.24 -27.38
CA PHE A 532 0.44 37.55 -26.92
C PHE A 532 1.43 38.11 -25.90
N THR A 533 1.56 39.42 -25.87
CA THR A 533 2.50 40.12 -24.99
C THR A 533 1.81 41.25 -24.23
N PHE A 534 2.30 41.56 -23.03
CA PHE A 534 1.80 42.69 -22.24
C PHE A 534 2.79 43.10 -21.13
N TRP A 535 2.64 44.34 -20.67
CA TRP A 535 3.26 44.85 -19.45
C TRP A 535 2.31 44.72 -18.26
N SER A 536 2.87 44.42 -17.10
CA SER A 536 2.22 44.43 -15.79
C SER A 536 3.27 44.79 -14.72
N ILE A 537 2.99 44.46 -13.47
CA ILE A 537 3.95 44.46 -12.35
C ILE A 537 4.12 43.03 -11.81
N LEU A 538 5.23 42.77 -11.12
CA LEU A 538 5.45 41.49 -10.43
C LEU A 538 4.34 41.28 -9.36
N PRO A 539 3.63 40.15 -9.36
CA PRO A 539 2.59 39.89 -8.37
C PRO A 539 3.21 39.62 -7.00
N SER A 540 2.46 39.92 -5.94
CA SER A 540 2.80 39.64 -4.54
C SER A 540 1.92 38.51 -3.98
N GLU A 541 2.35 37.90 -2.88
CA GLU A 541 1.50 37.02 -2.08
C GLU A 541 0.22 37.75 -1.67
N TYR A 542 -0.87 37.00 -1.48
CA TYR A 542 -2.12 37.57 -0.99
C TYR A 542 -2.85 36.60 -0.08
N PRO A 543 -3.56 37.08 0.96
CA PRO A 543 -4.40 36.23 1.77
C PRO A 543 -5.70 35.88 1.04
N ILE A 544 -6.13 34.63 1.17
CA ILE A 544 -7.56 34.31 0.97
C ILE A 544 -8.38 34.96 2.11
N PRO A 545 -9.69 35.21 1.92
CA PRO A 545 -10.54 35.69 3.01
C PRO A 545 -10.43 34.81 4.26
N ASP A 546 -10.15 35.41 5.42
CA ASP A 546 -9.92 34.69 6.68
C ASP A 546 -10.78 35.21 7.85
N ASP A 547 -11.66 36.17 7.60
CA ASP A 547 -12.65 36.72 8.53
C ASP A 547 -13.84 35.76 8.81
N GLY A 548 -13.95 34.70 8.01
CA GLY A 548 -15.02 33.70 8.06
C GLY A 548 -14.72 32.47 8.92
N PRO A 549 -15.65 31.50 8.96
CA PRO A 549 -15.44 30.22 9.63
C PRO A 549 -14.21 29.48 9.07
N VAL A 550 -13.93 29.53 7.77
CA VAL A 550 -12.77 28.85 7.18
C VAL A 550 -11.45 29.44 7.68
N GLY A 551 -11.35 30.76 7.80
CA GLY A 551 -10.17 31.41 8.37
C GLY A 551 -9.93 31.05 9.85
N ARG A 552 -11.02 30.95 10.63
CA ARG A 552 -10.94 30.42 12.00
C ARG A 552 -10.44 28.96 12.03
N MET A 553 -10.91 28.12 11.10
CA MET A 553 -10.44 26.74 10.97
C MET A 553 -8.94 26.70 10.67
N LEU A 554 -8.46 27.47 9.70
CA LEU A 554 -7.03 27.55 9.38
C LEU A 554 -6.20 27.98 10.60
N SER A 555 -6.64 29.02 11.29
CA SER A 555 -5.98 29.52 12.50
C SER A 555 -5.93 28.45 13.61
N ALA A 556 -7.02 27.72 13.82
CA ALA A 556 -7.12 26.66 14.83
C ALA A 556 -6.13 25.50 14.61
N VAL A 557 -5.76 25.23 13.35
CA VAL A 557 -4.77 24.20 12.98
C VAL A 557 -3.38 24.78 12.68
N GLY A 558 -3.14 26.05 13.01
CA GLY A 558 -1.83 26.70 12.83
C GLY A 558 -1.43 26.97 11.38
N ARG A 559 -2.40 27.10 10.47
CA ARG A 559 -2.19 27.41 9.05
C ARG A 559 -2.43 28.90 8.76
N HIS A 560 -1.67 29.45 7.82
CA HIS A 560 -1.83 30.81 7.32
C HIS A 560 -2.82 30.88 6.14
N PRO A 561 -3.42 32.06 5.84
CA PRO A 561 -4.32 32.24 4.70
C PRO A 561 -3.59 32.61 3.39
N TYR A 562 -2.28 32.81 3.41
CA TYR A 562 -1.56 33.31 2.24
C TYR A 562 -1.44 32.32 1.08
N ARG A 563 -1.65 32.86 -0.11
CA ARG A 563 -1.35 32.26 -1.40
C ARG A 563 0.00 32.74 -1.90
N ALA A 564 0.74 31.85 -2.57
CA ALA A 564 2.03 32.20 -3.16
C ALA A 564 1.87 33.24 -4.29
N PRO A 565 2.87 34.07 -4.62
CA PRO A 565 2.75 35.05 -5.71
C PRO A 565 2.54 34.39 -7.08
N HIS A 566 1.51 34.81 -7.83
CA HIS A 566 1.20 34.26 -9.17
C HIS A 566 0.42 35.21 -10.07
N VAL A 567 0.43 34.92 -11.38
CA VAL A 567 -0.46 35.51 -12.40
C VAL A 567 -1.45 34.45 -12.87
N HIS A 568 -2.73 34.78 -12.95
CA HIS A 568 -3.76 33.87 -13.43
C HIS A 568 -4.03 34.00 -14.93
N PHE A 569 -4.46 32.89 -15.52
CA PHE A 569 -4.82 32.78 -16.93
C PHE A 569 -6.09 31.96 -17.11
N LEU A 570 -7.00 32.43 -17.96
CA LEU A 570 -8.13 31.66 -18.46
C LEU A 570 -8.11 31.72 -19.98
N ILE A 571 -7.85 30.57 -20.61
CA ILE A 571 -7.61 30.43 -22.04
C ILE A 571 -8.77 29.68 -22.67
N ASN A 572 -9.43 30.33 -23.63
CA ASN A 572 -10.49 29.75 -24.43
C ASN A 572 -10.12 29.79 -25.90
N ALA A 573 -10.23 28.65 -26.59
CA ALA A 573 -10.09 28.60 -28.04
C ALA A 573 -11.15 27.68 -28.65
N PRO A 574 -11.77 28.04 -29.80
CA PRO A 574 -12.66 27.14 -30.51
C PRO A 574 -11.99 25.79 -30.78
N GLY A 575 -12.72 24.70 -30.55
CA GLY A 575 -12.20 23.33 -30.74
C GLY A 575 -11.27 22.83 -29.63
N HIS A 576 -11.05 23.59 -28.56
CA HIS A 576 -10.18 23.23 -27.44
C HIS A 576 -10.95 23.26 -26.11
N GLN A 577 -10.47 22.48 -25.14
CA GLN A 577 -10.97 22.57 -23.77
C GLN A 577 -10.49 23.88 -23.13
N PRO A 578 -11.34 24.63 -22.42
CA PRO A 578 -10.92 25.77 -21.63
C PRO A 578 -9.82 25.40 -20.63
N LEU A 579 -8.75 26.18 -20.56
CA LEU A 579 -7.69 26.03 -19.56
C LEU A 579 -7.76 27.20 -18.57
N ILE A 580 -8.05 26.89 -17.31
CA ILE A 580 -7.87 27.83 -16.19
C ILE A 580 -6.57 27.43 -15.52
N THR A 581 -5.62 28.34 -15.36
CA THR A 581 -4.30 28.05 -14.78
C THR A 581 -3.68 29.29 -14.16
N GLN A 582 -2.51 29.14 -13.55
CA GLN A 582 -1.76 30.21 -12.91
C GLN A 582 -0.26 29.93 -13.00
N LEU A 583 0.56 30.97 -13.09
CA LEU A 583 2.03 30.88 -13.12
C LEU A 583 2.60 31.49 -11.85
N PHE A 584 3.32 30.68 -11.08
CA PHE A 584 3.90 31.06 -9.80
C PHE A 584 5.32 31.58 -9.93
N VAL A 585 5.65 32.62 -9.16
CA VAL A 585 6.97 33.25 -9.15
C VAL A 585 7.98 32.37 -8.41
N ARG A 586 8.93 31.74 -9.12
CA ARG A 586 9.97 30.90 -8.49
C ARG A 586 10.68 31.65 -7.36
N GLY A 587 10.77 31.01 -6.19
CA GLY A 587 11.38 31.58 -4.99
C GLY A 587 10.51 32.60 -4.25
N GLY A 588 9.26 32.81 -4.68
CA GLY A 588 8.27 33.62 -3.97
C GLY A 588 7.83 33.01 -2.64
N ALA A 589 7.28 33.85 -1.76
CA ALA A 589 6.78 33.42 -0.46
C ALA A 589 5.73 32.30 -0.58
N TYR A 590 5.67 31.41 0.41
CA TYR A 590 4.69 30.32 0.51
C TYR A 590 4.72 29.26 -0.60
N LEU A 591 5.72 29.26 -1.49
CA LEU A 591 5.94 28.15 -2.44
C LEU A 591 6.59 26.94 -1.76
N ASP A 592 7.66 27.22 -1.01
CA ASP A 592 8.48 26.22 -0.34
C ASP A 592 8.23 26.24 1.18
N GLY A 593 8.29 25.07 1.83
CA GLY A 593 8.08 24.97 3.27
C GLY A 593 7.66 23.58 3.75
N ALA A 594 7.53 23.42 5.07
CA ALA A 594 6.92 22.24 5.67
C ALA A 594 5.40 22.18 5.34
N PRO A 595 4.75 21.00 5.38
CA PRO A 595 3.31 20.90 5.27
C PRO A 595 2.59 21.89 6.21
N GLY A 596 1.65 22.67 5.68
CA GLY A 596 0.93 23.72 6.43
C GLY A 596 1.57 25.12 6.40
N GLN A 597 2.77 25.27 5.84
CA GLN A 597 3.47 26.56 5.64
C GLN A 597 3.61 26.96 4.15
N ARG A 598 2.96 26.19 3.27
CA ARG A 598 2.87 26.46 1.83
C ARG A 598 1.51 27.06 1.51
N ASP A 599 1.34 27.47 0.26
CA ASP A 599 0.10 27.97 -0.35
C ASP A 599 -1.19 27.39 0.29
N ALA A 600 -2.04 28.29 0.79
CA ALA A 600 -3.17 27.96 1.67
C ALA A 600 -4.25 27.05 1.03
N VAL A 601 -4.26 26.92 -0.29
CA VAL A 601 -5.27 26.16 -1.04
C VAL A 601 -4.68 25.03 -1.87
N PHE A 602 -3.41 24.69 -1.65
CA PHE A 602 -2.74 23.59 -2.35
C PHE A 602 -2.81 23.74 -3.88
N GLY A 603 -2.76 24.97 -4.40
CA GLY A 603 -2.90 25.25 -5.83
C GLY A 603 -1.58 25.27 -6.59
N VAL A 604 -0.45 25.11 -5.90
CA VAL A 604 0.90 25.10 -6.49
C VAL A 604 1.19 23.74 -7.10
N LYS A 605 1.68 23.76 -8.34
CA LYS A 605 2.17 22.57 -9.06
C LYS A 605 3.54 22.87 -9.66
N ASP A 606 4.41 21.88 -9.67
CA ASP A 606 5.82 22.06 -10.04
C ASP A 606 6.00 22.60 -11.47
N ASP A 607 5.15 22.18 -12.41
CA ASP A 607 5.17 22.63 -13.81
C ASP A 607 4.63 24.06 -14.01
N LEU A 608 3.98 24.62 -12.99
CA LEU A 608 3.45 25.99 -12.97
C LEU A 608 4.38 26.97 -12.24
N ILE A 609 5.47 26.50 -11.63
CA ILE A 609 6.50 27.36 -11.02
C ILE A 609 7.48 27.80 -12.11
N THR A 610 7.49 29.10 -12.42
CA THR A 610 8.27 29.67 -13.52
C THR A 610 9.17 30.81 -13.07
N ASP A 611 10.19 31.09 -13.89
CA ASP A 611 11.17 32.14 -13.63
C ASP A 611 10.69 33.50 -14.16
N PHE A 612 10.46 34.42 -13.23
CA PHE A 612 10.23 35.84 -13.54
C PHE A 612 11.61 36.50 -13.57
N THR A 613 12.29 36.33 -14.69
CA THR A 613 13.74 36.56 -14.82
C THR A 613 14.06 38.06 -14.68
N PRO A 614 14.89 38.48 -13.72
CA PRO A 614 15.30 39.87 -13.60
C PRO A 614 16.17 40.32 -14.79
N ARG A 615 15.92 41.52 -15.28
CA ARG A 615 16.56 42.16 -16.43
C ARG A 615 16.86 43.62 -16.13
N THR A 616 17.90 44.15 -16.75
CA THR A 616 18.22 45.58 -16.80
C THR A 616 18.56 45.95 -18.25
N GLY A 617 18.42 47.23 -18.60
CA GLY A 617 18.69 47.71 -19.95
C GLY A 617 17.48 47.57 -20.90
N PRO A 618 17.70 47.46 -22.22
CA PRO A 618 16.64 47.62 -23.21
C PRO A 618 15.53 46.58 -23.05
N THR A 619 14.29 47.04 -23.15
CA THR A 619 13.09 46.21 -23.12
C THR A 619 12.74 45.69 -24.53
N PRO A 620 11.95 44.62 -24.65
CA PRO A 620 11.64 44.00 -25.95
C PRO A 620 10.88 44.90 -26.93
N ASP A 621 10.09 45.84 -26.41
CA ASP A 621 9.31 46.82 -27.19
C ASP A 621 9.95 48.21 -27.25
N GLY A 622 11.13 48.39 -26.64
CA GLY A 622 11.84 49.67 -26.57
C GLY A 622 11.29 50.65 -25.52
N ARG A 623 10.35 50.24 -24.66
CA ARG A 623 9.92 51.02 -23.49
C ARG A 623 11.11 51.35 -22.59
N ALA A 624 11.32 52.63 -22.28
CA ALA A 624 12.31 53.01 -21.27
C ALA A 624 11.81 52.60 -19.88
N VAL A 625 12.58 51.76 -19.19
CA VAL A 625 12.35 51.38 -17.80
C VAL A 625 13.58 51.77 -16.99
N ASP A 626 13.38 52.61 -15.98
CA ASP A 626 14.43 53.00 -15.05
C ASP A 626 14.62 51.89 -14.01
N GLY A 627 15.75 51.18 -14.09
CA GLY A 627 16.10 50.13 -13.12
C GLY A 627 15.85 48.70 -13.62
N GLU A 628 15.47 47.81 -12.71
CA GLU A 628 15.21 46.40 -12.98
C GLU A 628 13.77 46.17 -13.45
N TRP A 629 13.58 45.27 -14.42
CA TRP A 629 12.29 44.74 -14.83
C TRP A 629 12.36 43.20 -14.92
N ARG A 630 11.20 42.55 -15.02
CA ARG A 630 11.06 41.09 -14.98
C ARG A 630 10.57 40.58 -16.33
N LEU A 631 11.14 39.48 -16.81
CA LEU A 631 10.72 38.78 -18.01
C LEU A 631 10.00 37.48 -17.64
N LEU A 632 8.76 37.33 -18.09
CA LEU A 632 8.01 36.09 -18.03
C LEU A 632 7.85 35.51 -19.44
N GLU A 633 8.48 34.38 -19.69
CA GLU A 633 8.30 33.59 -20.92
C GLU A 633 7.64 32.26 -20.58
N PHE A 634 6.52 31.93 -21.22
CA PHE A 634 5.85 30.64 -20.99
C PHE A 634 5.08 30.16 -22.21
N THR A 635 4.99 28.84 -22.38
CA THR A 635 4.16 28.21 -23.43
C THR A 635 3.08 27.35 -22.79
N PHE A 636 1.83 27.79 -22.89
CA PHE A 636 0.66 27.00 -22.53
C PHE A 636 0.35 25.95 -23.59
N ARG A 637 0.06 24.73 -23.16
CA ARG A 637 -0.46 23.65 -24.02
C ARG A 637 -1.91 23.38 -23.62
N ILE A 638 -2.85 23.51 -24.55
CA ILE A 638 -4.29 23.32 -24.30
C ILE A 638 -4.85 22.10 -25.02
N ALA A 639 -5.75 21.36 -24.37
CA ALA A 639 -6.32 20.12 -24.93
C ALA A 639 -7.30 20.41 -26.09
N ARG A 640 -7.36 19.53 -27.10
CA ARG A 640 -8.43 19.57 -28.11
C ARG A 640 -9.72 18.93 -27.59
N LEU A 641 -10.88 19.40 -28.03
CA LEU A 641 -12.17 18.76 -27.73
C LEU A 641 -12.26 17.39 -28.44
N GLY A 642 -12.48 16.31 -27.69
CA GLY A 642 -12.71 14.96 -28.23
C GLY A 642 -11.55 13.98 -28.08
N HIS A 643 -10.48 14.34 -27.37
CA HIS A 643 -9.47 13.42 -26.84
C HIS A 643 -9.72 13.16 -25.35
#